data_AF-A0A2E8D560-F1
#
_entry.id   AF-A0A2E8D560-F1
#
_cell.length_a   1.000
_cell.length_b   1.000
_cell.length_c   1.000
_cell.angle_alpha   90.00
_cell.angle_beta   90.00
_cell.angle_gamma   90.00
#
_symmetry.space_group_name_H-M   'P 1'
#
loop_
_entity.id
_entity.type
_entity.pdbx_description
1 polymer ?
#
loop_
_entity_poly.entity_id
_entity_poly.type
_entity_poly.pdbx_seq_one_letter_code
_entity_poly.pdbx_strand_id
1 'polypeptide(L)'
;MARIKMTRVSACFFVAFMSCVVSHAGQLELITLDESGDPLPCRILVRGTDDRCAVLADSVTVDTGRDRWFMSSGRCRVDVPYGNATVRIEHGLEYVRIKERLRVSSGGESRTYRLRRWIDMKKRGYHAGENHLHVDSVQLAPMLVAEGLDFGTSLTWWRGPDQRRPIPAGEGRVRLLEFGGHKVPTSIYDAELEYTWGAAYIQNLPAPMPLKAEPGRPNLDYLRHAVEAGAIVHYQGGWSREVLVDALLGCVHTVNVCNNNFALHRFQPRSRYSNLLEVEDFPTYPDTDVGMLQMNTDTYYRLLNCGLRLASGGGSATGVKEVPVGYNRAYVRAAPEASLDEFNEAWKAGRNFVTNGPMLMLRTDSGKRPGDTIELPKEGRTIKVHVEAISNQPLTAVEIVVNGEVVASLNSDDANRVAGTRELRVVAGSWVAARCTARDKLLSDDELMAYRGSSDTAPFRVAPSRLRFAHTSPIYITVDGRNAAIQKSIEEGFRMLERFEEFSRKTADAQYQQNMTAAIRTARQHLHAHAGQRASDDIVSHTVHRANSEIKIDGRLNETAWQSTDAVGDFHFPWWKAGRKEQTVAKLLWNDEYLYVAFRCEDAHVWAEQTERDSPVYRDDCVEVFTAPNAAQPFNYFNIEMNVRGVFLDRHHPHGPGKAEIPNWNAKGVKIAATVDGTLNDDADTDRSWVLEASIPFANFESVAQHAPPKAGDVWYLNLNRLGGKTNPQYSQWSPGRTERPQFHAPQYFGRVIFSDRLRDN
;
A
#
# COMPACT_ATOMS: atom_id res chain seq x y z
N MET A 1 -75.60 -5.41 -34.72
CA MET A 1 -75.60 -6.33 -33.57
C MET A 1 -74.38 -6.06 -32.71
N ALA A 2 -74.51 -6.27 -31.38
CA ALA A 2 -73.52 -6.05 -30.29
C ALA A 2 -73.31 -4.57 -29.86
N ARG A 3 -74.16 -4.01 -28.99
CA ARG A 3 -74.21 -4.07 -27.50
C ARG A 3 -72.99 -3.46 -26.80
N ILE A 4 -73.15 -2.18 -26.47
CA ILE A 4 -72.40 -1.42 -25.45
C ILE A 4 -72.72 -2.02 -24.06
N LYS A 5 -71.68 -2.44 -23.33
CA LYS A 5 -71.75 -2.75 -21.89
C LYS A 5 -71.06 -1.62 -21.11
N MET A 6 -71.85 -0.67 -20.63
CA MET A 6 -71.45 0.20 -19.51
C MET A 6 -71.48 -0.64 -18.23
N THR A 7 -70.33 -0.85 -17.62
CA THR A 7 -70.24 -1.46 -16.29
C THR A 7 -70.06 -0.33 -15.28
N ARG A 8 -71.08 -0.10 -14.46
CA ARG A 8 -71.01 0.77 -13.28
C ARG A 8 -70.04 0.15 -12.28
N VAL A 9 -68.98 0.87 -11.93
CA VAL A 9 -68.20 0.60 -10.72
C VAL A 9 -68.60 1.65 -9.70
N SER A 10 -69.30 1.20 -8.65
CA SER A 10 -69.62 2.00 -7.48
C SER A 10 -68.34 2.42 -6.78
N ALA A 11 -68.08 3.72 -6.70
CA ALA A 11 -67.06 4.27 -5.81
C ALA A 11 -67.54 4.09 -4.35
N CYS A 12 -67.04 3.06 -3.67
CA CYS A 12 -67.07 3.02 -2.22
C CYS A 12 -66.05 4.04 -1.70
N PHE A 13 -66.52 5.17 -1.20
CA PHE A 13 -65.73 6.05 -0.35
C PHE A 13 -65.44 5.29 0.96
N PHE A 14 -64.30 4.60 1.02
CA PHE A 14 -63.69 4.23 2.29
C PHE A 14 -63.12 5.51 2.89
N VAL A 15 -63.89 6.16 3.78
CA VAL A 15 -63.33 7.10 4.74
C VAL A 15 -62.43 6.26 5.65
N ALA A 16 -61.13 6.27 5.37
CA ALA A 16 -60.14 5.79 6.33
C ALA A 16 -60.23 6.71 7.55
N PHE A 17 -60.90 6.25 8.61
CA PHE A 17 -60.74 6.82 9.93
C PHE A 17 -59.26 6.65 10.30
N MET A 18 -58.48 7.70 10.07
CA MET A 18 -57.17 7.86 10.66
C MET A 18 -57.42 8.02 12.15
N SER A 19 -57.46 6.90 12.89
CA SER A 19 -57.42 6.95 14.34
C SER A 19 -56.09 7.58 14.72
N CYS A 20 -56.11 8.87 15.08
CA CYS A 20 -55.04 9.47 15.86
C CYS A 20 -54.97 8.72 17.18
N VAL A 21 -54.16 7.65 17.21
CA VAL A 21 -53.73 7.07 18.47
C VAL A 21 -52.85 8.14 19.10
N VAL A 22 -53.40 8.86 20.08
CA VAL A 22 -52.62 9.75 20.93
C VAL A 22 -51.65 8.84 21.69
N SER A 23 -50.42 8.69 21.18
CA SER A 23 -49.37 7.96 21.89
C SER A 23 -49.00 8.79 23.09
N HIS A 24 -49.46 8.38 24.27
CA HIS A 24 -49.08 9.01 25.51
C HIS A 24 -47.60 8.69 25.76
N ALA A 25 -46.81 9.73 26.10
CA ALA A 25 -45.39 9.62 26.37
C ALA A 25 -45.13 9.65 27.89
N GLY A 26 -44.13 8.89 28.33
CA GLY A 26 -43.62 8.88 29.70
C GLY A 26 -42.18 9.36 29.72
N GLN A 27 -41.79 9.98 30.83
CA GLN A 27 -40.41 10.43 31.03
C GLN A 27 -39.52 9.23 31.38
N LEU A 28 -38.47 9.01 30.59
CA LEU A 28 -37.40 8.04 30.88
C LEU A 28 -36.15 8.80 31.31
N GLU A 29 -35.74 8.62 32.56
CA GLU A 29 -34.49 9.13 33.10
C GLU A 29 -33.39 8.06 33.04
N LEU A 30 -32.24 8.42 32.47
CA LEU A 30 -31.07 7.56 32.40
C LEU A 30 -29.89 8.26 33.08
N ILE A 31 -29.18 7.54 33.93
CA ILE A 31 -27.96 7.99 34.61
C ILE A 31 -26.85 7.03 34.23
N THR A 32 -25.73 7.54 33.70
CA THR A 32 -24.55 6.76 33.32
C THR A 32 -23.39 7.14 34.21
N LEU A 33 -22.82 6.15 34.90
CA LEU A 33 -21.73 6.30 35.85
C LEU A 33 -20.55 5.42 35.46
N ASP A 34 -19.35 5.82 35.83
CA ASP A 34 -18.17 4.98 35.80
C ASP A 34 -18.14 4.02 37.01
N GLU A 35 -17.09 3.19 37.10
CA GLU A 35 -16.93 2.22 38.18
C GLU A 35 -16.74 2.86 39.56
N SER A 36 -16.25 4.11 39.61
CA SER A 36 -16.09 4.91 40.83
C SER A 36 -17.41 5.53 41.30
N GLY A 37 -18.41 5.58 40.42
CA GLY A 37 -19.71 6.20 40.67
C GLY A 37 -19.81 7.64 40.19
N ASP A 38 -18.81 8.14 39.46
CA ASP A 38 -18.82 9.48 38.89
C ASP A 38 -19.62 9.51 37.58
N PRO A 39 -20.25 10.65 37.21
CA PRO A 39 -20.93 10.78 35.93
C PRO A 39 -20.00 10.46 34.76
N LEU A 40 -20.45 9.56 33.88
CA LEU A 40 -19.70 9.14 32.69
C LEU A 40 -20.44 9.58 31.44
N PRO A 41 -19.89 10.52 30.66
CA PRO A 41 -20.47 10.89 29.38
C PRO A 41 -20.55 9.70 28.42
N CYS A 42 -21.68 9.52 27.75
CA CYS A 42 -21.93 8.38 26.87
C CYS A 42 -22.72 8.81 25.64
N ARG A 43 -22.60 8.02 24.57
CA ARG A 43 -23.56 8.05 23.47
C ARG A 43 -24.71 7.09 23.78
N ILE A 44 -25.94 7.59 23.67
CA ILE A 44 -27.17 6.88 24.07
C ILE A 44 -28.14 6.82 22.88
N LEU A 45 -28.75 5.65 22.70
CA LEU A 45 -29.90 5.46 21.82
C LEU A 45 -31.07 4.94 22.64
N VAL A 46 -32.23 5.57 22.46
CA VAL A 46 -33.50 5.15 23.05
C VAL A 46 -34.52 5.01 21.93
N ARG A 47 -34.99 3.79 21.66
CA ARG A 47 -36.00 3.53 20.64
C ARG A 47 -37.32 3.09 21.28
N GLY A 48 -38.39 3.82 21.01
CA GLY A 48 -39.74 3.54 21.51
C GLY A 48 -40.47 2.44 20.74
N THR A 49 -41.70 2.14 21.16
CA THR A 49 -42.59 1.16 20.48
C THR A 49 -43.07 1.62 19.11
N ASP A 50 -43.00 2.92 18.84
CA ASP A 50 -43.31 3.54 17.55
C ASP A 50 -42.13 3.48 16.57
N ASP A 51 -41.06 2.77 16.95
CA ASP A 51 -39.81 2.60 16.20
C ASP A 51 -38.97 3.88 16.04
N ARG A 52 -39.40 5.00 16.65
CA ARG A 52 -38.67 6.27 16.62
C ARG A 52 -37.59 6.32 17.71
N CYS A 53 -36.52 7.04 17.41
CA CYS A 53 -35.45 7.30 18.38
C CYS A 53 -35.78 8.58 19.17
N ALA A 54 -35.94 8.45 20.48
CA ALA A 54 -36.04 9.59 21.39
C ALA A 54 -34.65 10.20 21.61
N VAL A 55 -34.58 11.53 21.57
CA VAL A 55 -33.34 12.29 21.75
C VAL A 55 -33.50 13.30 22.87
N LEU A 56 -32.41 13.59 23.57
CA LEU A 56 -32.36 14.68 24.54
C LEU A 56 -32.48 16.01 23.80
N ALA A 57 -33.34 16.92 24.27
CA ALA A 57 -33.47 18.26 23.69
C ALA A 57 -32.10 18.98 23.68
N ASP A 58 -31.81 19.68 22.57
CA ASP A 58 -30.59 20.45 22.34
C ASP A 58 -29.27 19.66 22.44
N SER A 59 -29.35 18.32 22.49
CA SER A 59 -28.15 17.47 22.50
C SER A 59 -27.54 17.38 21.10
N VAL A 60 -26.21 17.21 21.07
CA VAL A 60 -25.52 16.77 19.87
C VAL A 60 -25.98 15.35 19.55
N THR A 61 -26.20 15.08 18.26
CA THR A 61 -26.67 13.78 17.77
C THR A 61 -25.77 13.24 16.68
N VAL A 62 -25.80 11.92 16.49
CA VAL A 62 -25.18 11.24 15.36
C VAL A 62 -26.08 10.14 14.83
N ASP A 63 -26.25 10.10 13.52
CA ASP A 63 -27.04 9.08 12.83
C ASP A 63 -26.13 7.91 12.41
N THR A 64 -26.62 6.68 12.61
CA THR A 64 -25.95 5.45 12.16
C THR A 64 -26.97 4.55 11.45
N GLY A 65 -27.23 4.82 10.18
CA GLY A 65 -28.28 4.14 9.42
C GLY A 65 -29.65 4.55 9.93
N ARG A 66 -30.45 3.60 10.40
CA ARG A 66 -31.79 3.86 10.95
C ARG A 66 -31.79 4.41 12.37
N ASP A 67 -30.65 4.41 13.03
CA ASP A 67 -30.50 4.76 14.43
C ASP A 67 -30.08 6.23 14.56
N ARG A 68 -30.72 6.96 15.47
CA ARG A 68 -30.27 8.28 15.91
C ARG A 68 -29.83 8.21 17.36
N TRP A 69 -28.59 8.62 17.61
CA TRP A 69 -27.98 8.64 18.92
C TRP A 69 -27.81 10.07 19.42
N PHE A 70 -27.77 10.27 20.72
CA PHE A 70 -27.44 11.54 21.35
C PHE A 70 -26.34 11.41 22.39
N MET A 71 -25.61 12.49 22.64
CA MET A 71 -24.56 12.56 23.65
C MET A 71 -25.14 13.04 24.98
N SER A 72 -24.88 12.30 26.05
CA SER A 72 -25.23 12.68 27.42
C SER A 72 -23.97 12.88 28.24
N SER A 73 -23.99 13.84 29.17
CA SER A 73 -22.91 14.14 30.11
C SER A 73 -22.89 13.23 31.35
N GLY A 74 -23.77 12.22 31.43
CA GLY A 74 -23.89 11.34 32.59
C GLY A 74 -25.32 11.23 33.15
N ARG A 75 -26.21 12.14 32.75
CA ARG A 75 -27.64 12.10 33.09
C ARG A 75 -28.47 12.69 31.95
N CYS A 76 -29.58 12.05 31.62
CA CYS A 76 -30.54 12.59 30.66
C CYS A 76 -31.97 12.20 31.02
N ARG A 77 -32.93 12.97 30.49
CA ARG A 77 -34.36 12.68 30.52
C ARG A 77 -34.90 12.82 29.12
N VAL A 78 -35.59 11.80 28.62
CA VAL A 78 -36.19 11.78 27.28
C VAL A 78 -37.64 11.32 27.37
N ASP A 79 -38.48 11.86 26.50
CA ASP A 79 -39.86 11.44 26.38
C ASP A 79 -39.95 10.24 25.44
N VAL A 80 -40.59 9.17 25.90
CA VAL A 80 -40.72 7.91 25.16
C VAL A 80 -42.16 7.44 25.21
N PRO A 81 -42.75 6.94 24.10
CA PRO A 81 -44.08 6.35 24.14
C PRO A 81 -44.21 5.26 25.21
N TYR A 82 -45.38 5.17 25.85
CA TYR A 82 -45.66 4.09 26.79
C TYR A 82 -45.48 2.72 26.13
N GLY A 83 -44.86 1.80 26.86
CA GLY A 83 -44.57 0.44 26.38
C GLY A 83 -43.09 0.12 26.42
N ASN A 84 -42.66 -0.81 25.58
CA ASN A 84 -41.28 -1.27 25.57
C ASN A 84 -40.37 -0.27 24.84
N ALA A 85 -39.30 0.14 25.49
CA ALA A 85 -38.22 0.91 24.90
C ALA A 85 -36.93 0.08 24.86
N THR A 86 -36.17 0.19 23.78
CA THR A 86 -34.82 -0.35 23.68
C THR A 86 -33.82 0.75 23.97
N VAL A 87 -32.94 0.53 24.95
CA VAL A 87 -31.86 1.44 25.32
C VAL A 87 -30.52 0.82 24.93
N ARG A 88 -29.67 1.59 24.26
CA ARG A 88 -28.26 1.26 24.03
C ARG A 88 -27.36 2.38 24.54
N ILE A 89 -26.28 2.00 25.22
CA ILE A 89 -25.33 2.95 25.83
C ILE A 89 -23.91 2.50 25.50
N GLU A 90 -23.11 3.42 24.98
CA GLU A 90 -21.72 3.17 24.58
C GLU A 90 -20.81 4.32 25.04
N HIS A 91 -19.61 3.98 25.53
CA HIS A 91 -18.50 4.90 25.81
C HIS A 91 -17.25 4.37 25.12
N GLY A 92 -17.05 4.75 23.86
CA GLY A 92 -15.91 4.33 23.05
C GLY A 92 -15.72 2.81 22.95
N LEU A 93 -14.48 2.40 22.73
CA LEU A 93 -14.12 0.98 22.56
C LEU A 93 -13.76 0.29 23.89
N GLU A 94 -13.48 1.02 24.97
CA GLU A 94 -12.90 0.49 26.22
C GLU A 94 -13.93 0.02 27.25
N TYR A 95 -15.21 0.28 27.01
CA TYR A 95 -16.31 -0.08 27.90
C TYR A 95 -17.21 -1.15 27.31
N VAL A 96 -17.84 -1.92 28.20
CA VAL A 96 -18.84 -2.91 27.80
C VAL A 96 -20.09 -2.20 27.33
N ARG A 97 -20.48 -2.47 26.08
CA ARG A 97 -21.68 -1.89 25.46
C ARG A 97 -22.94 -2.45 26.11
N ILE A 98 -23.91 -1.58 26.37
CA ILE A 98 -25.19 -1.94 26.98
C ILE A 98 -26.27 -1.98 25.90
N LYS A 99 -27.13 -3.00 25.96
CA LYS A 99 -28.37 -3.11 25.20
C LYS A 99 -29.42 -3.73 26.10
N GLU A 100 -30.43 -2.95 26.47
CA GLU A 100 -31.51 -3.38 27.36
C GLU A 100 -32.87 -3.06 26.74
N ARG A 101 -33.87 -3.89 27.07
CA ARG A 101 -35.27 -3.57 26.82
C ARG A 101 -35.96 -3.31 28.15
N LEU A 102 -36.56 -2.14 28.31
CA LEU A 102 -37.28 -1.73 29.51
C LEU A 102 -38.71 -1.30 29.16
N ARG A 103 -39.57 -1.20 30.16
CA ARG A 103 -40.97 -0.77 29.98
C ARG A 103 -41.17 0.62 30.58
N VAL A 104 -41.62 1.57 29.77
CA VAL A 104 -42.00 2.93 30.18
C VAL A 104 -43.51 2.97 30.43
N SER A 105 -43.91 3.49 31.59
CA SER A 105 -45.30 3.61 32.01
C SER A 105 -45.70 5.07 32.28
N SER A 106 -46.95 5.31 32.65
CA SER A 106 -47.45 6.66 32.96
C SER A 106 -46.75 7.32 34.15
N GLY A 107 -46.14 6.55 35.05
CA GLY A 107 -45.32 7.08 36.16
C GLY A 107 -43.90 7.49 35.74
N GLY A 108 -43.54 7.36 34.46
CA GLY A 108 -42.16 7.45 34.00
C GLY A 108 -41.34 6.20 34.37
N GLU A 109 -40.04 6.28 34.14
CA GLU A 109 -39.07 5.24 34.50
C GLU A 109 -37.70 5.90 34.75
N SER A 110 -36.94 5.43 35.75
CA SER A 110 -35.57 5.87 36.00
C SER A 110 -34.62 4.67 36.08
N ARG A 111 -33.48 4.76 35.41
CA ARG A 111 -32.46 3.72 35.35
C ARG A 111 -31.06 4.30 35.51
N THR A 112 -30.27 3.66 36.38
CA THR A 112 -28.85 3.97 36.56
C THR A 112 -28.00 2.83 36.02
N TYR A 113 -27.06 3.17 35.16
CA TYR A 113 -26.10 2.26 34.53
C TYR A 113 -24.71 2.59 35.03
N ARG A 114 -24.08 1.61 35.69
CA ARG A 114 -22.65 1.65 36.00
C ARG A 114 -21.90 0.92 34.91
N LEU A 115 -21.20 1.64 34.04
CA LEU A 115 -20.51 1.04 32.89
C LEU A 115 -19.19 0.40 33.34
N ARG A 116 -19.00 -0.86 32.96
CA ARG A 116 -17.77 -1.62 33.25
C ARG A 116 -16.72 -1.35 32.18
N ARG A 117 -15.54 -0.88 32.59
CA ARG A 117 -14.37 -0.75 31.71
C ARG A 117 -13.73 -2.13 31.57
N TRP A 118 -13.54 -2.64 30.35
CA TRP A 118 -12.95 -3.96 30.13
C TRP A 118 -11.45 -3.90 29.79
N ILE A 119 -10.96 -2.73 29.37
CA ILE A 119 -9.54 -2.46 29.18
C ILE A 119 -9.28 -0.96 29.45
N ASP A 120 -8.07 -0.64 29.92
CA ASP A 120 -7.62 0.73 30.12
C ASP A 120 -6.33 0.92 29.31
N MET A 121 -6.46 1.53 28.13
CA MET A 121 -5.33 1.69 27.22
C MET A 121 -4.36 2.78 27.69
N LYS A 122 -4.85 3.78 28.41
CA LYS A 122 -4.02 4.82 29.02
C LYS A 122 -3.08 4.25 30.08
N LYS A 123 -3.56 3.34 30.94
CA LYS A 123 -2.71 2.56 31.86
C LYS A 123 -1.71 1.65 31.16
N ARG A 124 -1.96 1.29 29.90
CA ARG A 124 -1.04 0.53 29.03
C ARG A 124 -0.08 1.44 28.23
N GLY A 125 -0.15 2.75 28.43
CA GLY A 125 0.71 3.75 27.80
C GLY A 125 0.27 4.16 26.40
N TYR A 126 -1.02 4.03 26.08
CA TYR A 126 -1.59 4.41 24.79
C TYR A 126 -2.66 5.50 24.95
N HIS A 127 -2.67 6.45 24.03
CA HIS A 127 -3.69 7.48 23.90
C HIS A 127 -4.53 7.25 22.65
N ALA A 128 -5.80 7.61 22.71
CA ALA A 128 -6.75 7.44 21.60
C ALA A 128 -6.92 8.73 20.79
N GLY A 129 -6.89 8.60 19.47
CA GLY A 129 -7.21 9.67 18.52
C GLY A 129 -7.63 9.13 17.15
N GLU A 130 -8.08 10.00 16.26
CA GLU A 130 -8.38 9.67 14.87
C GLU A 130 -7.99 10.82 13.92
N ASN A 131 -8.03 10.56 12.61
CA ASN A 131 -7.51 11.52 11.61
C ASN A 131 -8.50 12.02 10.57
N HIS A 132 -9.79 11.69 10.68
CA HIS A 132 -10.76 12.02 9.65
C HIS A 132 -12.09 12.44 10.28
N LEU A 133 -12.22 13.71 10.64
CA LEU A 133 -13.45 14.25 11.24
C LEU A 133 -13.94 15.51 10.53
N HIS A 134 -15.20 15.44 10.12
CA HIS A 134 -15.93 16.45 9.36
C HIS A 134 -16.97 17.16 10.24
N VAL A 135 -16.59 17.47 11.47
CA VAL A 135 -17.49 18.02 12.50
C VAL A 135 -16.96 19.38 12.94
N ASP A 136 -17.86 20.35 13.12
CA ASP A 136 -17.46 21.64 13.68
C ASP A 136 -17.06 21.49 15.16
N SER A 137 -16.15 22.35 15.60
CA SER A 137 -15.57 22.24 16.97
C SER A 137 -16.58 22.37 18.11
N VAL A 138 -17.77 22.96 17.90
CA VAL A 138 -18.81 23.07 18.95
C VAL A 138 -19.56 21.74 19.09
N GLN A 139 -19.96 21.14 17.97
CA GLN A 139 -20.59 19.81 17.98
C GLN A 139 -19.62 18.70 18.33
N LEU A 140 -18.32 18.89 18.11
CA LEU A 140 -17.31 17.87 18.29
C LEU A 140 -17.04 17.53 19.77
N ALA A 141 -17.10 18.51 20.69
CA ALA A 141 -16.72 18.30 22.09
C ALA A 141 -17.52 17.16 22.78
N PRO A 142 -18.87 17.14 22.69
CA PRO A 142 -19.66 16.04 23.26
C PRO A 142 -19.35 14.68 22.62
N MET A 143 -19.02 14.65 21.32
CA MET A 143 -18.72 13.40 20.62
C MET A 143 -17.36 12.81 21.04
N LEU A 144 -16.30 13.63 21.09
CA LEU A 144 -14.96 13.20 21.52
C LEU A 144 -14.99 12.61 22.94
N VAL A 145 -15.66 13.31 23.85
CA VAL A 145 -15.75 12.93 25.26
C VAL A 145 -16.61 11.67 25.45
N ALA A 146 -17.77 11.60 24.79
CA ALA A 146 -18.65 10.42 24.87
C ALA A 146 -18.01 9.16 24.26
N GLU A 147 -17.05 9.32 23.34
CA GLU A 147 -16.34 8.22 22.67
C GLU A 147 -14.96 7.93 23.27
N GLY A 148 -14.59 8.64 24.34
CA GLY A 148 -13.36 8.43 25.11
C GLY A 148 -12.08 8.66 24.31
N LEU A 149 -12.03 9.72 23.51
CA LEU A 149 -10.79 10.13 22.82
C LEU A 149 -9.95 11.05 23.70
N ASP A 150 -8.63 10.85 23.69
CA ASP A 150 -7.68 11.71 24.40
C ASP A 150 -7.33 12.96 23.57
N PHE A 151 -7.33 12.83 22.24
CA PHE A 151 -7.04 13.92 21.29
C PHE A 151 -8.04 13.98 20.15
N GLY A 152 -8.41 15.20 19.75
CA GLY A 152 -9.34 15.48 18.67
C GLY A 152 -8.69 16.13 17.44
N THR A 153 -9.44 16.13 16.35
CA THR A 153 -9.12 16.82 15.09
C THR A 153 -10.40 17.40 14.50
N SER A 154 -10.28 18.49 13.75
CA SER A 154 -11.41 19.13 13.09
C SER A 154 -10.98 19.59 11.71
N LEU A 155 -11.42 18.87 10.66
CA LEU A 155 -11.16 19.24 9.27
C LEU A 155 -12.01 20.47 8.88
N THR A 156 -11.40 21.64 8.98
CA THR A 156 -11.98 22.96 8.67
C THR A 156 -11.67 23.43 7.25
N TRP A 157 -10.89 22.65 6.52
CA TRP A 157 -10.63 22.82 5.10
C TRP A 157 -10.96 21.51 4.37
N TRP A 158 -11.86 21.53 3.39
CA TRP A 158 -12.19 20.40 2.53
C TRP A 158 -12.34 20.87 1.09
N ARG A 159 -11.32 20.63 0.26
CA ARG A 159 -11.17 21.27 -1.07
C ARG A 159 -11.21 22.80 -1.04
N GLY A 160 -10.73 23.39 0.05
CA GLY A 160 -10.86 24.82 0.37
C GLY A 160 -11.37 25.04 1.79
N PRO A 161 -11.30 26.27 2.32
CA PRO A 161 -11.90 26.60 3.61
C PRO A 161 -13.38 26.21 3.65
N ASP A 162 -13.78 25.40 4.63
CA ASP A 162 -15.17 24.92 4.76
C ASP A 162 -15.99 25.90 5.62
N GLN A 163 -16.87 26.67 4.97
CA GLN A 163 -17.72 27.65 5.65
C GLN A 163 -18.69 27.02 6.67
N ARG A 164 -18.95 25.70 6.58
CA ARG A 164 -19.79 24.99 7.55
C ARG A 164 -19.05 24.73 8.87
N ARG A 165 -17.73 24.88 8.89
CA ARG A 165 -16.85 24.60 10.04
C ARG A 165 -15.85 25.74 10.23
N PRO A 166 -16.33 26.97 10.46
CA PRO A 166 -15.46 28.12 10.61
C PRO A 166 -14.60 27.97 11.87
N ILE A 167 -13.38 28.50 11.80
CA ILE A 167 -12.52 28.62 12.96
C ILE A 167 -12.80 29.97 13.61
N PRO A 168 -13.19 30.01 14.90
CA PRO A 168 -13.41 31.28 15.57
C PRO A 168 -12.13 32.13 15.61
N ALA A 169 -12.28 33.45 15.55
CA ALA A 169 -11.15 34.37 15.54
C ALA A 169 -10.36 34.32 16.86
N GLY A 170 -9.02 34.42 16.78
CA GLY A 170 -8.14 34.40 17.95
C GLY A 170 -7.91 33.00 18.54
N GLU A 171 -8.55 31.97 18.00
CA GLU A 171 -8.28 30.58 18.36
C GLU A 171 -6.92 30.19 17.79
N GLY A 172 -5.98 29.78 18.65
CA GLY A 172 -4.71 29.19 18.22
C GLY A 172 -4.91 27.83 17.55
N ARG A 173 -3.84 27.16 17.11
CA ARG A 173 -3.95 25.88 16.39
C ARG A 173 -4.60 24.73 17.16
N VAL A 174 -4.60 24.81 18.50
CA VAL A 174 -5.21 23.82 19.41
C VAL A 174 -6.28 24.50 20.25
N ARG A 175 -7.46 23.87 20.32
CA ARG A 175 -8.53 24.21 21.27
C ARG A 175 -8.68 23.12 22.32
N LEU A 176 -9.00 23.52 23.54
CA LEU A 176 -9.36 22.58 24.60
C LEU A 176 -10.88 22.45 24.64
N LEU A 177 -11.40 21.43 23.97
CA LEU A 177 -12.84 21.19 23.88
C LEU A 177 -13.35 20.53 25.16
N GLU A 178 -14.45 21.02 25.72
CA GLU A 178 -14.96 20.57 27.01
C GLU A 178 -16.41 20.09 26.93
N PHE A 179 -16.70 18.95 27.56
CA PHE A 179 -18.05 18.45 27.76
C PHE A 179 -18.14 17.61 29.03
N GLY A 180 -19.16 17.85 29.85
CA GLY A 180 -19.38 17.07 31.08
C GLY A 180 -18.20 17.10 32.08
N GLY A 181 -17.39 18.18 32.07
CA GLY A 181 -16.19 18.30 32.93
C GLY A 181 -14.93 17.63 32.36
N HIS A 182 -15.01 16.98 31.20
CA HIS A 182 -13.85 16.39 30.52
C HIS A 182 -13.34 17.30 29.41
N LYS A 183 -12.03 17.35 29.25
CA LYS A 183 -11.33 18.23 28.30
C LYS A 183 -10.51 17.42 27.30
N VAL A 184 -10.62 17.75 26.01
CA VAL A 184 -9.94 17.06 24.91
C VAL A 184 -9.20 18.08 24.04
N PRO A 185 -7.85 18.11 24.09
CA PRO A 185 -7.06 18.93 23.18
C PRO A 185 -7.32 18.54 21.72
N THR A 186 -7.62 19.53 20.88
CA THR A 186 -8.09 19.31 19.51
C THR A 186 -7.42 20.28 18.55
N SER A 187 -6.78 19.77 17.49
CA SER A 187 -6.31 20.62 16.38
C SER A 187 -7.49 21.10 15.54
N ILE A 188 -7.41 22.34 15.05
CA ILE A 188 -8.55 23.00 14.37
C ILE A 188 -8.24 23.60 12.99
N TYR A 189 -6.97 23.67 12.59
CA TYR A 189 -6.57 24.10 11.24
C TYR A 189 -6.45 22.93 10.26
N ASP A 190 -6.99 21.77 10.60
CA ASP A 190 -6.78 20.53 9.84
C ASP A 190 -7.49 20.59 8.48
N ALA A 191 -6.93 19.89 7.50
CA ALA A 191 -7.37 19.96 6.10
C ALA A 191 -7.54 18.58 5.46
N GLU A 192 -8.56 18.41 4.64
CA GLU A 192 -8.68 17.31 3.70
C GLU A 192 -8.54 17.82 2.26
N LEU A 193 -7.51 17.32 1.59
CA LEU A 193 -7.32 17.44 0.15
C LEU A 193 -8.03 16.26 -0.51
N GLU A 194 -9.19 16.50 -1.15
CA GLU A 194 -9.95 15.45 -1.84
C GLU A 194 -10.31 15.89 -3.26
N TYR A 195 -9.42 15.63 -4.21
CA TYR A 195 -9.64 15.92 -5.63
C TYR A 195 -9.46 14.63 -6.47
N THR A 196 -9.34 14.77 -7.79
CA THR A 196 -9.12 13.63 -8.70
C THR A 196 -7.80 12.88 -8.42
N TRP A 197 -6.84 13.55 -7.79
CA TRP A 197 -5.53 13.03 -7.37
C TRP A 197 -5.64 11.94 -6.29
N GLY A 198 -6.40 12.21 -5.24
CA GLY A 198 -6.40 11.40 -4.04
C GLY A 198 -7.09 12.11 -2.88
N ALA A 199 -7.13 11.43 -1.74
CA ALA A 199 -7.69 11.92 -0.50
C ALA A 199 -6.63 11.89 0.60
N ALA A 200 -6.09 13.06 0.94
CA ALA A 200 -5.09 13.25 1.98
C ALA A 200 -5.63 14.11 3.11
N TYR A 201 -5.32 13.74 4.35
CA TYR A 201 -5.66 14.49 5.56
C TYR A 201 -4.39 15.10 6.14
N ILE A 202 -4.48 16.34 6.55
CA ILE A 202 -3.40 17.08 7.18
C ILE A 202 -3.89 17.50 8.55
N GLN A 203 -3.20 17.09 9.60
CA GLN A 203 -3.54 17.47 10.96
C GLN A 203 -2.40 18.27 11.61
N ASN A 204 -2.77 19.09 12.59
CA ASN A 204 -1.86 19.87 13.42
C ASN A 204 -1.11 20.96 12.64
N LEU A 205 -1.78 21.56 11.65
CA LEU A 205 -1.27 22.75 10.97
C LEU A 205 -1.17 23.92 11.96
N PRO A 206 -0.09 24.73 11.91
CA PRO A 206 0.08 25.85 12.83
C PRO A 206 -0.83 27.04 12.53
N ALA A 207 -1.33 27.13 11.30
CA ALA A 207 -2.21 28.18 10.81
C ALA A 207 -3.07 27.63 9.65
N PRO A 208 -4.14 28.32 9.22
CA PRO A 208 -4.89 27.93 8.03
C PRO A 208 -3.98 27.77 6.80
N MET A 209 -4.29 26.80 5.94
CA MET A 209 -3.57 26.56 4.70
C MET A 209 -3.47 27.86 3.87
N PRO A 210 -2.25 28.39 3.60
CA PRO A 210 -2.09 29.65 2.88
C PRO A 210 -2.28 29.51 1.37
N LEU A 211 -2.30 28.27 0.87
CA LEU A 211 -2.48 27.94 -0.53
C LEU A 211 -3.95 28.00 -0.94
N LYS A 212 -4.20 28.54 -2.14
CA LYS A 212 -5.55 28.52 -2.74
C LYS A 212 -5.95 27.09 -3.08
N ALA A 213 -7.25 26.83 -2.99
CA ALA A 213 -7.84 25.57 -3.42
C ALA A 213 -7.97 25.53 -4.94
N GLU A 214 -7.25 24.61 -5.59
CA GLU A 214 -7.16 24.51 -7.05
C GLU A 214 -7.28 23.04 -7.48
N PRO A 215 -8.36 22.62 -8.15
CA PRO A 215 -8.54 21.21 -8.54
C PRO A 215 -7.41 20.64 -9.43
N GLY A 216 -6.80 21.48 -10.27
CA GLY A 216 -5.70 21.10 -11.16
C GLY A 216 -4.30 21.12 -10.50
N ARG A 217 -4.21 21.48 -9.22
CA ARG A 217 -2.96 21.42 -8.44
C ARG A 217 -2.81 20.02 -7.81
N PRO A 218 -1.67 19.32 -8.00
CA PRO A 218 -1.37 18.06 -7.30
C PRO A 218 -1.35 18.23 -5.78
N ASN A 219 -1.68 17.17 -5.02
CA ASN A 219 -1.66 17.30 -3.55
C ASN A 219 -0.25 17.57 -3.01
N LEU A 220 0.79 17.09 -3.70
CA LEU A 220 2.21 17.21 -3.32
C LEU A 220 2.62 18.62 -2.85
N ASP A 221 2.15 19.68 -3.51
CA ASP A 221 2.47 21.07 -3.12
C ASP A 221 1.91 21.43 -1.74
N TYR A 222 0.66 21.06 -1.47
CA TYR A 222 0.03 21.26 -0.16
C TYR A 222 0.73 20.40 0.91
N LEU A 223 1.11 19.17 0.56
CA LEU A 223 1.76 18.27 1.49
C LEU A 223 3.16 18.72 1.88
N ARG A 224 3.97 19.24 0.93
CA ARG A 224 5.29 19.82 1.23
C ARG A 224 5.17 20.95 2.23
N HIS A 225 4.24 21.88 2.00
CA HIS A 225 3.97 22.96 2.93
C HIS A 225 3.58 22.44 4.32
N ALA A 226 2.68 21.45 4.37
CA ALA A 226 2.25 20.86 5.63
C ALA A 226 3.39 20.19 6.41
N VAL A 227 4.22 19.39 5.73
CA VAL A 227 5.37 18.71 6.34
C VAL A 227 6.40 19.71 6.85
N GLU A 228 6.72 20.74 6.06
CA GLU A 228 7.62 21.84 6.47
C GLU A 228 7.09 22.58 7.70
N ALA A 229 5.77 22.72 7.82
CA ALA A 229 5.10 23.34 8.96
C ALA A 229 4.97 22.41 10.19
N GLY A 230 5.48 21.18 10.12
CA GLY A 230 5.44 20.20 11.20
C GLY A 230 4.12 19.42 11.33
N ALA A 231 3.20 19.56 10.37
CA ALA A 231 1.95 18.81 10.37
C ALA A 231 2.17 17.31 10.14
N ILE A 232 1.18 16.50 10.54
CA ILE A 232 1.11 15.09 10.19
C ILE A 232 0.21 14.91 8.96
N VAL A 233 0.62 14.02 8.06
CA VAL A 233 -0.06 13.77 6.77
C VAL A 233 -0.50 12.32 6.69
N HIS A 234 -1.75 12.12 6.34
CA HIS A 234 -2.44 10.84 6.26
C HIS A 234 -3.06 10.67 4.87
N TYR A 235 -3.19 9.44 4.40
CA TYR A 235 -3.96 9.10 3.20
C TYR A 235 -5.17 8.23 3.54
N GLN A 236 -6.30 8.42 2.84
CA GLN A 236 -7.56 7.66 3.03
C GLN A 236 -7.40 6.13 2.88
N GLY A 237 -6.36 5.70 2.18
CA GLY A 237 -5.99 4.32 1.95
C GLY A 237 -4.82 4.26 0.96
N GLY A 238 -4.21 3.09 0.80
CA GLY A 238 -3.02 2.92 -0.06
C GLY A 238 -3.31 2.95 -1.57
N TRP A 239 -4.55 3.22 -1.98
CA TRP A 239 -5.00 3.21 -3.38
C TRP A 239 -5.20 4.60 -4.00
N SER A 240 -4.99 5.70 -3.25
CA SER A 240 -4.98 7.04 -3.84
C SER A 240 -3.91 7.14 -4.92
N ARG A 241 -4.15 7.86 -6.02
CA ARG A 241 -3.29 7.77 -7.21
C ARG A 241 -1.87 8.25 -6.95
N GLU A 242 -1.73 9.30 -6.16
CA GLU A 242 -0.43 9.96 -5.91
C GLU A 242 0.29 9.44 -4.65
N VAL A 243 -0.34 8.59 -3.83
CA VAL A 243 0.18 8.21 -2.50
C VAL A 243 1.60 7.66 -2.55
N LEU A 244 1.95 6.90 -3.59
CA LEU A 244 3.29 6.36 -3.77
C LEU A 244 4.31 7.46 -4.05
N VAL A 245 3.99 8.42 -4.92
CA VAL A 245 4.88 9.55 -5.23
C VAL A 245 5.11 10.39 -3.98
N ASP A 246 4.04 10.75 -3.29
CA ASP A 246 4.13 11.60 -2.09
C ASP A 246 4.88 10.89 -0.97
N ALA A 247 4.68 9.58 -0.78
CA ALA A 247 5.39 8.80 0.22
C ALA A 247 6.87 8.66 -0.12
N LEU A 248 7.23 8.39 -1.38
CA LEU A 248 8.62 8.34 -1.84
C LEU A 248 9.33 9.69 -1.66
N LEU A 249 8.60 10.80 -1.71
CA LEU A 249 9.12 12.15 -1.49
C LEU A 249 9.06 12.59 -0.02
N GLY A 250 8.74 11.68 0.92
CA GLY A 250 8.76 11.96 2.36
C GLY A 250 7.60 12.83 2.85
N CYS A 251 6.53 12.96 2.07
CA CYS A 251 5.38 13.81 2.39
C CYS A 251 4.22 13.06 3.06
N VAL A 252 4.34 11.74 3.28
CA VAL A 252 3.29 10.89 3.87
C VAL A 252 3.81 10.23 5.13
N HIS A 253 3.02 10.29 6.21
CA HIS A 253 3.37 9.70 7.50
C HIS A 253 2.51 8.48 7.82
N THR A 254 1.23 8.52 7.46
CA THR A 254 0.30 7.43 7.75
C THR A 254 -0.61 7.09 6.57
N VAL A 255 -1.08 5.85 6.50
CA VAL A 255 -2.05 5.39 5.51
C VAL A 255 -3.20 4.69 6.24
N ASN A 256 -4.44 5.11 5.99
CA ASN A 256 -5.59 4.59 6.73
C ASN A 256 -5.95 3.16 6.32
N VAL A 257 -5.52 2.21 7.15
CA VAL A 257 -5.94 0.80 7.08
C VAL A 257 -7.35 0.65 7.68
N CYS A 258 -7.65 1.41 8.73
CA CYS A 258 -8.96 1.48 9.38
C CYS A 258 -9.68 2.78 8.99
N ASN A 259 -10.35 2.78 7.84
CA ASN A 259 -10.95 4.00 7.27
C ASN A 259 -12.48 4.00 7.29
N ASN A 260 -13.03 5.12 6.84
CA ASN A 260 -14.45 5.47 6.80
C ASN A 260 -15.33 4.58 5.89
N ASN A 261 -14.77 3.56 5.25
CA ASN A 261 -15.54 2.53 4.58
C ASN A 261 -15.99 1.42 5.54
N PHE A 262 -15.51 1.42 6.79
CA PHE A 262 -16.10 0.67 7.90
C PHE A 262 -16.88 1.62 8.80
N ALA A 263 -18.13 1.27 9.08
CA ALA A 263 -19.01 2.03 9.96
C ALA A 263 -19.66 1.09 10.99
N LEU A 264 -20.38 1.67 11.95
CA LEU A 264 -21.13 0.87 12.92
C LEU A 264 -22.17 0.00 12.20
N HIS A 265 -22.01 -1.32 12.33
CA HIS A 265 -22.88 -2.36 11.74
C HIS A 265 -22.92 -2.41 10.22
N ARG A 266 -22.08 -1.64 9.52
CA ARG A 266 -22.07 -1.55 8.05
C ARG A 266 -20.67 -1.41 7.51
N PHE A 267 -20.50 -1.73 6.24
CA PHE A 267 -19.33 -1.35 5.47
C PHE A 267 -19.76 -0.87 4.09
N GLN A 268 -18.86 -0.15 3.44
CA GLN A 268 -19.00 0.34 2.09
C GLN A 268 -17.99 -0.40 1.19
N PRO A 269 -18.44 -1.25 0.26
CA PRO A 269 -17.56 -1.85 -0.72
C PRO A 269 -16.91 -0.78 -1.60
N ARG A 270 -15.62 -0.96 -1.88
CA ARG A 270 -14.79 -0.02 -2.64
C ARG A 270 -13.85 -0.73 -3.62
N SER A 271 -14.16 -1.96 -4.05
CA SER A 271 -13.32 -2.72 -4.99
C SER A 271 -12.96 -1.93 -6.25
N ARG A 272 -13.86 -1.09 -6.78
CA ARG A 272 -13.58 -0.21 -7.93
C ARG A 272 -12.44 0.79 -7.71
N TYR A 273 -12.08 1.06 -6.46
CA TYR A 273 -10.99 1.97 -6.10
C TYR A 273 -9.66 1.22 -5.91
N SER A 274 -9.62 -0.11 -6.01
CA SER A 274 -8.40 -0.88 -5.79
C SER A 274 -7.31 -0.62 -6.82
N ASN A 275 -7.68 -0.09 -7.99
CA ASN A 275 -6.77 0.17 -9.10
C ASN A 275 -7.14 1.46 -9.86
N LEU A 276 -7.12 2.60 -9.17
CA LEU A 276 -7.50 3.90 -9.74
C LEU A 276 -6.59 4.40 -10.88
N LEU A 277 -5.40 3.81 -11.03
CA LEU A 277 -4.42 4.09 -12.07
C LEU A 277 -4.45 3.08 -13.23
N GLU A 278 -5.30 2.05 -13.14
CA GLU A 278 -5.39 0.98 -14.14
C GLU A 278 -4.02 0.31 -14.37
N VAL A 279 -3.31 0.02 -13.28
CA VAL A 279 -2.05 -0.72 -13.31
C VAL A 279 -2.35 -2.17 -13.68
N GLU A 280 -1.61 -2.71 -14.64
CA GLU A 280 -1.74 -4.09 -15.09
C GLU A 280 -1.48 -5.09 -13.94
N ASP A 281 -2.16 -6.24 -13.97
CA ASP A 281 -2.07 -7.34 -12.99
C ASP A 281 -2.42 -7.00 -11.54
N PHE A 282 -2.96 -5.81 -11.26
CA PHE A 282 -3.43 -5.50 -9.92
C PHE A 282 -4.63 -6.40 -9.56
N PRO A 283 -4.66 -6.94 -8.33
CA PRO A 283 -5.72 -7.85 -7.93
C PRO A 283 -7.07 -7.14 -7.86
N THR A 284 -8.11 -7.92 -8.14
CA THR A 284 -9.50 -7.55 -7.88
C THR A 284 -9.89 -8.06 -6.50
N TYR A 285 -10.69 -7.27 -5.79
CA TYR A 285 -11.14 -7.60 -4.44
C TYR A 285 -12.66 -7.79 -4.47
N PRO A 286 -13.21 -8.82 -3.79
CA PRO A 286 -14.64 -9.00 -3.71
C PRO A 286 -15.29 -7.90 -2.88
N ASP A 287 -16.52 -7.50 -3.23
CA ASP A 287 -17.34 -6.52 -2.49
C ASP A 287 -17.92 -7.13 -1.20
N THR A 288 -17.02 -7.54 -0.30
CA THR A 288 -17.26 -8.05 1.04
C THR A 288 -16.48 -7.22 2.06
N ASP A 289 -16.85 -7.26 3.33
CA ASP A 289 -16.13 -6.54 4.39
C ASP A 289 -14.70 -7.06 4.55
N VAL A 290 -14.50 -8.38 4.45
CA VAL A 290 -13.17 -9.02 4.42
C VAL A 290 -12.39 -8.62 3.17
N GLY A 291 -13.02 -8.61 1.99
CA GLY A 291 -12.38 -8.16 0.75
C GLY A 291 -11.94 -6.70 0.80
N MET A 292 -12.72 -5.84 1.46
CA MET A 292 -12.34 -4.44 1.68
C MET A 292 -11.19 -4.32 2.70
N LEU A 293 -11.21 -5.08 3.79
CA LEU A 293 -10.08 -5.15 4.72
C LEU A 293 -8.80 -5.59 3.99
N GLN A 294 -8.89 -6.61 3.13
CA GLN A 294 -7.77 -7.09 2.34
C GLN A 294 -7.25 -6.00 1.38
N MET A 295 -8.14 -5.30 0.67
CA MET A 295 -7.77 -4.17 -0.18
C MET A 295 -6.99 -3.09 0.60
N ASN A 296 -7.43 -2.77 1.82
CA ASN A 296 -6.74 -1.81 2.69
C ASN A 296 -5.36 -2.29 3.12
N THR A 297 -5.24 -3.55 3.54
CA THR A 297 -3.94 -4.07 3.97
C THR A 297 -2.98 -4.24 2.80
N ASP A 298 -3.43 -4.80 1.68
CA ASP A 298 -2.56 -5.13 0.56
C ASP A 298 -2.02 -3.85 -0.10
N THR A 299 -2.84 -2.80 -0.21
CA THR A 299 -2.37 -1.50 -0.74
C THR A 299 -1.37 -0.83 0.19
N TYR A 300 -1.59 -0.88 1.51
CA TYR A 300 -0.63 -0.40 2.50
C TYR A 300 0.69 -1.21 2.46
N TYR A 301 0.61 -2.54 2.35
CA TYR A 301 1.77 -3.42 2.30
C TYR A 301 2.63 -3.21 1.07
N ARG A 302 2.04 -2.92 -0.10
CA ARG A 302 2.81 -2.54 -1.30
C ARG A 302 3.71 -1.35 -1.04
N LEU A 303 3.21 -0.33 -0.34
CA LEU A 303 3.99 0.85 0.01
C LEU A 303 5.15 0.47 0.97
N LEU A 304 4.87 -0.27 2.04
CA LEU A 304 5.90 -0.72 2.99
C LEU A 304 6.97 -1.58 2.32
N ASN A 305 6.57 -2.44 1.38
CA ASN A 305 7.45 -3.30 0.61
C ASN A 305 8.36 -2.55 -0.36
N CYS A 306 8.06 -1.28 -0.66
CA CYS A 306 8.94 -0.37 -1.39
C CYS A 306 9.98 0.32 -0.49
N GLY A 307 10.17 -0.15 0.76
CA GLY A 307 11.11 0.41 1.72
C GLY A 307 10.56 1.62 2.49
N LEU A 308 9.31 1.99 2.26
CA LEU A 308 8.68 3.14 2.91
C LEU A 308 8.36 2.82 4.37
N ARG A 309 8.61 3.81 5.23
CA ARG A 309 8.29 3.75 6.65
C ARG A 309 7.03 4.56 6.92
N LEU A 310 5.90 3.86 6.98
CA LEU A 310 4.58 4.47 7.11
C LEU A 310 3.85 3.87 8.31
N ALA A 311 3.18 4.71 9.09
CA ALA A 311 2.28 4.25 10.15
C ALA A 311 0.92 3.82 9.60
N SER A 312 0.25 2.94 10.31
CA SER A 312 -1.17 2.67 10.09
C SER A 312 -2.01 3.85 10.58
N GLY A 313 -3.01 4.25 9.80
CA GLY A 313 -3.95 5.34 10.09
C GLY A 313 -5.38 4.86 10.36
N GLY A 314 -6.14 5.68 11.10
CA GLY A 314 -7.49 5.37 11.58
C GLY A 314 -8.39 6.60 11.55
N GLY A 315 -9.53 6.53 10.86
CA GLY A 315 -10.45 7.68 10.78
C GLY A 315 -11.85 7.32 10.26
N SER A 316 -12.86 7.93 10.87
CA SER A 316 -14.28 7.56 10.70
C SER A 316 -15.00 8.38 9.63
N ALA A 317 -14.55 9.61 9.36
CA ALA A 317 -15.23 10.61 8.53
C ALA A 317 -16.62 11.01 9.05
N THR A 318 -16.81 11.01 10.38
CA THR A 318 -18.05 11.49 11.00
C THR A 318 -18.36 12.92 10.58
N GLY A 319 -19.62 13.21 10.28
CA GLY A 319 -20.07 14.48 9.70
C GLY A 319 -20.31 14.42 8.18
N VAL A 320 -19.67 13.48 7.49
CA VAL A 320 -20.00 13.09 6.09
C VAL A 320 -20.33 11.61 5.94
N LYS A 321 -20.09 10.82 6.99
CA LYS A 321 -20.53 9.43 7.15
C LYS A 321 -21.41 9.27 8.38
N GLU A 322 -22.38 8.37 8.26
CA GLU A 322 -23.27 7.94 9.34
C GLU A 322 -22.55 6.93 10.26
N VAL A 323 -21.60 7.45 11.04
CA VAL A 323 -20.72 6.69 11.94
C VAL A 323 -20.32 7.57 13.13
N PRO A 324 -20.20 7.00 14.35
CA PRO A 324 -19.74 7.75 15.51
C PRO A 324 -18.29 8.22 15.39
N VAL A 325 -17.97 9.32 16.05
CA VAL A 325 -16.59 9.78 16.27
C VAL A 325 -15.81 8.66 16.97
N GLY A 326 -14.55 8.50 16.57
CA GLY A 326 -13.63 7.51 17.12
C GLY A 326 -14.04 6.07 16.82
N TYR A 327 -15.00 5.80 15.93
CA TYR A 327 -15.34 4.41 15.62
C TYR A 327 -14.14 3.68 15.00
N ASN A 328 -13.48 4.30 14.03
CA ASN A 328 -12.18 3.88 13.54
C ASN A 328 -11.12 4.81 14.17
N ARG A 329 -10.26 4.26 15.03
CA ARG A 329 -9.28 5.07 15.78
C ARG A 329 -7.89 4.46 15.77
N ALA A 330 -6.91 5.29 16.13
CA ALA A 330 -5.57 4.86 16.48
C ALA A 330 -5.38 4.90 18.00
N TYR A 331 -4.69 3.89 18.53
CA TYR A 331 -4.08 3.92 19.85
C TYR A 331 -2.59 4.15 19.69
N VAL A 332 -2.10 5.30 20.14
CA VAL A 332 -0.70 5.75 19.95
C VAL A 332 0.04 5.69 21.27
N ARG A 333 1.18 5.00 21.29
CA ARG A 333 2.06 4.88 22.45
C ARG A 333 2.86 6.17 22.65
N ALA A 334 2.50 6.94 23.68
CA ALA A 334 3.15 8.19 24.06
C ALA A 334 3.27 8.31 25.59
N ALA A 335 3.92 9.36 26.08
CA ALA A 335 4.03 9.62 27.52
C ALA A 335 2.63 9.81 28.15
N PRO A 336 2.42 9.49 29.44
CA PRO A 336 1.10 9.59 30.08
C PRO A 336 0.43 10.96 29.98
N GLU A 337 1.21 12.04 30.04
CA GLU A 337 0.74 13.43 29.92
C GLU A 337 1.20 14.08 28.60
N ALA A 338 1.29 13.28 27.54
CA ALA A 338 1.70 13.77 26.23
C ALA A 338 0.80 14.94 25.79
N SER A 339 1.41 15.93 25.16
CA SER A 339 0.71 16.97 24.39
C SER A 339 0.21 16.42 23.06
N LEU A 340 -0.66 17.19 22.38
CA LEU A 340 -1.12 16.85 21.02
C LEU A 340 0.06 16.74 20.04
N ASP A 341 1.09 17.58 20.19
CA ASP A 341 2.29 17.54 19.36
C ASP A 341 3.08 16.23 19.58
N GLU A 342 3.31 15.84 20.84
CA GLU A 342 3.99 14.59 21.17
C GLU A 342 3.20 13.35 20.74
N PHE A 343 1.87 13.40 20.82
CA PHE A 343 0.97 12.38 20.28
C PHE A 343 1.14 12.24 18.76
N ASN A 344 1.13 13.35 18.02
CA ASN A 344 1.30 13.35 16.57
C ASN A 344 2.69 12.87 16.15
N GLU A 345 3.75 13.29 16.84
CA GLU A 345 5.11 12.79 16.57
C GLU A 345 5.25 11.29 16.86
N ALA A 346 4.63 10.80 17.94
CA ALA A 346 4.58 9.37 18.21
C ALA A 346 3.81 8.59 17.12
N TRP A 347 2.75 9.18 16.56
CA TRP A 347 2.00 8.58 15.45
C TRP A 347 2.81 8.61 14.15
N LYS A 348 3.47 9.72 13.79
CA LYS A 348 4.41 9.79 12.65
C LYS A 348 5.49 8.70 12.76
N ALA A 349 5.99 8.46 13.96
CA ALA A 349 6.98 7.41 14.24
C ALA A 349 6.40 5.97 14.19
N GLY A 350 5.10 5.79 13.93
CA GLY A 350 4.47 4.47 13.83
C GLY A 350 4.28 3.77 15.17
N ARG A 351 4.25 4.49 16.29
CA ARG A 351 4.13 3.90 17.64
C ARG A 351 2.70 3.49 17.99
N ASN A 352 1.94 2.99 17.02
CA ASN A 352 0.50 2.82 17.15
C ASN A 352 -0.02 1.48 16.59
N PHE A 353 -1.26 1.20 16.92
CA PHE A 353 -2.13 0.30 16.16
C PHE A 353 -3.45 1.00 15.88
N VAL A 354 -4.19 0.53 14.89
CA VAL A 354 -5.50 1.04 14.51
C VAL A 354 -6.56 -0.02 14.72
N THR A 355 -7.77 0.39 15.08
CA THR A 355 -8.86 -0.53 15.41
C THR A 355 -10.24 0.12 15.32
N ASN A 356 -11.25 -0.74 15.14
CA ASN A 356 -12.65 -0.42 15.41
C ASN A 356 -13.31 -1.39 16.41
N GLY A 357 -12.51 -2.13 17.18
CA GLY A 357 -12.98 -3.05 18.20
C GLY A 357 -11.84 -3.67 19.03
N PRO A 358 -11.17 -4.71 18.53
CA PRO A 358 -10.15 -5.44 19.29
C PRO A 358 -8.90 -4.58 19.58
N MET A 359 -8.24 -4.82 20.70
CA MET A 359 -6.93 -4.24 21.03
C MET A 359 -5.83 -5.19 20.62
N LEU A 360 -4.74 -4.64 20.06
CA LEU A 360 -3.67 -5.44 19.48
C LEU A 360 -2.29 -4.90 19.84
N MET A 361 -1.47 -5.75 20.46
CA MET A 361 -0.13 -5.42 20.88
C MET A 361 0.87 -6.36 20.20
N LEU A 362 1.95 -5.78 19.66
CA LEU A 362 3.08 -6.47 19.08
C LEU A 362 4.36 -6.03 19.78
N ARG A 363 5.25 -6.96 20.11
CA ARG A 363 6.59 -6.67 20.61
C ARG A 363 7.57 -7.80 20.26
N THR A 364 8.85 -7.56 20.46
CA THR A 364 9.88 -8.60 20.45
C THR A 364 10.43 -8.89 21.84
N ASP A 365 11.21 -9.96 21.98
CA ASP A 365 11.92 -10.27 23.24
C ASP A 365 12.89 -9.16 23.67
N SER A 366 13.48 -8.43 22.72
CA SER A 366 14.35 -7.29 23.01
C SER A 366 13.57 -6.01 23.35
N GLY A 367 12.24 -6.09 23.49
CA GLY A 367 11.38 -4.97 23.85
C GLY A 367 11.01 -4.04 22.69
N LYS A 368 11.49 -4.31 21.46
CA LYS A 368 11.12 -3.53 20.27
C LYS A 368 9.64 -3.68 19.96
N ARG A 369 9.00 -2.59 19.57
CA ARG A 369 7.54 -2.43 19.36
C ARG A 369 7.27 -1.69 18.05
N PRO A 370 6.01 -1.63 17.58
CA PRO A 370 5.63 -0.83 16.42
C PRO A 370 6.30 0.55 16.41
N GLY A 371 6.85 0.92 15.25
CA GLY A 371 7.65 2.12 15.02
C GLY A 371 9.16 1.92 15.15
N ASP A 372 9.61 0.92 15.94
CA ASP A 372 11.03 0.70 16.19
C ASP A 372 11.73 -0.03 15.04
N THR A 373 13.07 -0.04 15.06
CA THR A 373 13.91 -0.82 14.15
C THR A 373 14.80 -1.80 14.89
N ILE A 374 14.88 -3.00 14.30
CA ILE A 374 15.81 -4.07 14.65
C ILE A 374 16.89 -4.08 13.58
N GLU A 375 18.14 -3.92 13.99
CA GLU A 375 19.29 -4.02 13.09
C GLU A 375 19.90 -5.40 13.21
N LEU A 376 20.02 -6.10 12.08
CA LEU A 376 20.58 -7.43 11.99
C LEU A 376 21.84 -7.43 11.11
N PRO A 377 22.80 -8.33 11.40
CA PRO A 377 23.97 -8.52 10.55
C PRO A 377 23.59 -9.19 9.23
N LYS A 378 24.51 -9.25 8.28
CA LYS A 378 24.30 -9.73 6.89
C LYS A 378 23.73 -11.13 6.79
N GLU A 379 24.18 -12.04 7.66
CA GLU A 379 23.68 -13.40 7.76
C GLU A 379 22.25 -13.49 8.33
N GLY A 380 21.69 -12.37 8.79
CA GLY A 380 20.38 -12.30 9.43
C GLY A 380 20.33 -12.99 10.79
N ARG A 381 19.17 -13.00 11.44
CA ARG A 381 18.97 -13.65 12.75
C ARG A 381 17.55 -14.18 12.91
N THR A 382 17.38 -15.17 13.78
CA THR A 382 16.04 -15.51 14.30
C THR A 382 15.65 -14.51 15.37
N ILE A 383 14.49 -13.86 15.19
CA ILE A 383 13.89 -12.99 16.20
C ILE A 383 12.65 -13.67 16.80
N LYS A 384 12.31 -13.31 18.04
CA LYS A 384 11.07 -13.73 18.69
C LYS A 384 10.10 -12.57 18.74
N VAL A 385 8.90 -12.78 18.20
CA VAL A 385 7.80 -11.82 18.21
C VAL A 385 6.67 -12.32 19.08
N HIS A 386 6.08 -11.42 19.86
CA HIS A 386 4.97 -11.67 20.76
C HIS A 386 3.78 -10.83 20.32
N VAL A 387 2.65 -11.49 20.13
CA VAL A 387 1.37 -10.85 19.84
C VAL A 387 0.42 -11.08 20.99
N GLU A 388 -0.33 -10.06 21.36
CA GLU A 388 -1.49 -10.15 22.24
C GLU A 388 -2.65 -9.41 21.58
N ALA A 389 -3.75 -10.13 21.34
CA ALA A 389 -5.03 -9.58 20.91
C ALA A 389 -6.04 -9.78 22.03
N ILE A 390 -6.77 -8.72 22.39
CA ILE A 390 -7.80 -8.74 23.43
C ILE A 390 -9.04 -8.05 22.86
N SER A 391 -10.21 -8.65 23.04
CA SER A 391 -11.45 -8.13 22.49
C SER A 391 -12.61 -8.38 23.43
N ASN A 392 -13.57 -7.46 23.49
CA ASN A 392 -14.85 -7.71 24.17
C ASN A 392 -15.84 -8.50 23.28
N GLN A 393 -15.41 -8.91 22.07
CA GLN A 393 -16.13 -9.76 21.13
C GLN A 393 -15.24 -10.91 20.66
N PRO A 394 -15.81 -12.06 20.26
CA PRO A 394 -15.02 -13.21 19.82
C PRO A 394 -14.07 -12.86 18.67
N LEU A 395 -12.78 -13.08 18.89
CA LEU A 395 -11.73 -13.03 17.88
C LEU A 395 -11.95 -14.17 16.88
N THR A 396 -11.76 -13.88 15.59
CA THR A 396 -11.90 -14.83 14.48
C THR A 396 -10.57 -15.17 13.83
N ALA A 397 -9.59 -14.27 13.89
CA ALA A 397 -8.22 -14.53 13.46
C ALA A 397 -7.25 -13.60 14.20
N VAL A 398 -6.05 -14.12 14.49
CA VAL A 398 -4.91 -13.33 14.97
C VAL A 398 -3.68 -13.78 14.21
N GLU A 399 -3.05 -12.86 13.49
CA GLU A 399 -2.04 -13.18 12.48
C GLU A 399 -0.80 -12.31 12.64
N ILE A 400 0.35 -12.91 12.38
CA ILE A 400 1.64 -12.23 12.22
C ILE A 400 1.91 -12.14 10.72
N VAL A 401 2.18 -10.91 10.27
CA VAL A 401 2.42 -10.58 8.86
C VAL A 401 3.86 -10.11 8.70
N VAL A 402 4.57 -10.66 7.72
CA VAL A 402 5.92 -10.24 7.33
C VAL A 402 5.92 -9.92 5.85
N ASN A 403 6.28 -8.69 5.48
CA ASN A 403 6.40 -8.27 4.08
C ASN A 403 5.14 -8.49 3.22
N GLY A 404 3.97 -8.49 3.86
CA GLY A 404 2.66 -8.69 3.26
C GLY A 404 2.10 -10.11 3.41
N GLU A 405 2.94 -11.07 3.80
CA GLU A 405 2.56 -12.48 3.91
C GLU A 405 2.22 -12.87 5.35
N VAL A 406 1.15 -13.66 5.53
CA VAL A 406 0.82 -14.24 6.83
C VAL A 406 1.77 -15.39 7.11
N VAL A 407 2.68 -15.20 8.07
CA VAL A 407 3.68 -16.21 8.44
C VAL A 407 3.25 -17.08 9.62
N ALA A 408 2.26 -16.62 10.38
CA ALA A 408 1.66 -17.39 11.47
C ALA A 408 0.25 -16.91 11.79
N SER A 409 -0.61 -17.88 12.09
CA SER A 409 -1.92 -17.65 12.73
C SER A 409 -1.87 -18.20 14.15
N LEU A 410 -2.46 -17.46 15.09
CA LEU A 410 -2.52 -17.77 16.51
C LEU A 410 -3.96 -18.07 16.91
N ASN A 411 -4.13 -19.12 17.72
CA ASN A 411 -5.41 -19.55 18.26
C ASN A 411 -5.33 -19.60 19.79
N SER A 412 -6.47 -19.58 20.45
CA SER A 412 -6.62 -19.67 21.90
C SER A 412 -7.95 -20.33 22.25
N ASP A 413 -8.02 -20.99 23.40
CA ASP A 413 -9.28 -21.51 23.96
C ASP A 413 -10.16 -20.37 24.48
N ASP A 414 -9.55 -19.22 24.84
CA ASP A 414 -10.28 -17.99 25.16
C ASP A 414 -10.62 -17.25 23.86
N ALA A 415 -11.90 -17.29 23.48
CA ALA A 415 -12.42 -16.63 22.28
C ALA A 415 -12.18 -15.11 22.27
N ASN A 416 -11.93 -14.48 23.42
CA ASN A 416 -11.77 -13.03 23.56
C ASN A 416 -10.32 -12.60 23.81
N ARG A 417 -9.39 -13.55 23.99
CA ARG A 417 -7.97 -13.26 24.19
C ARG A 417 -7.09 -14.31 23.55
N VAL A 418 -6.23 -13.85 22.64
CA VAL A 418 -5.19 -14.67 22.02
C VAL A 418 -3.85 -14.02 22.28
N ALA A 419 -2.92 -14.77 22.87
CA ALA A 419 -1.54 -14.34 23.02
C ALA A 419 -0.60 -15.47 22.59
N GLY A 420 0.49 -15.12 21.92
CA GLY A 420 1.44 -16.13 21.45
C GLY A 420 2.76 -15.55 20.98
N THR A 421 3.76 -16.42 20.99
CA THR A 421 5.12 -16.12 20.53
C THR A 421 5.44 -16.91 19.27
N ARG A 422 6.14 -16.30 18.32
CA ARG A 422 6.70 -16.98 17.15
C ARG A 422 8.15 -16.60 16.93
N GLU A 423 8.95 -17.58 16.56
CA GLU A 423 10.30 -17.39 16.05
C GLU A 423 10.24 -17.12 14.55
N LEU A 424 10.88 -16.05 14.10
CA LEU A 424 10.95 -15.65 12.71
C LEU A 424 12.41 -15.58 12.28
N ARG A 425 12.80 -16.42 11.32
CA ARG A 425 14.12 -16.32 10.68
C ARG A 425 14.08 -15.19 9.66
N VAL A 426 14.88 -14.14 9.90
CA VAL A 426 14.95 -12.98 9.01
C VAL A 426 16.35 -12.88 8.42
N VAL A 427 16.43 -12.94 7.09
CA VAL A 427 17.69 -12.94 6.31
C VAL A 427 17.78 -11.78 5.31
N ALA A 428 16.75 -10.97 5.21
CA ALA A 428 16.70 -9.77 4.38
C ALA A 428 15.94 -8.67 5.11
N GLY A 429 16.17 -7.41 4.72
CA GLY A 429 15.40 -6.27 5.21
C GLY A 429 13.90 -6.55 5.10
N SER A 430 13.17 -6.29 6.18
CA SER A 430 11.79 -6.73 6.34
C SER A 430 11.03 -5.80 7.28
N TRP A 431 9.71 -5.97 7.33
CA TRP A 431 8.87 -5.41 8.38
C TRP A 431 7.94 -6.50 8.93
N VAL A 432 7.56 -6.35 10.20
CA VAL A 432 6.65 -7.28 10.89
C VAL A 432 5.48 -6.50 11.46
N ALA A 433 4.26 -6.92 11.17
CA ALA A 433 3.04 -6.41 11.77
C ALA A 433 2.20 -7.55 12.34
N ALA A 434 1.25 -7.21 13.19
CA ALA A 434 0.18 -8.11 13.59
C ALA A 434 -1.16 -7.55 13.11
N ARG A 435 -2.10 -8.44 12.81
CA ARG A 435 -3.50 -8.08 12.58
C ARG A 435 -4.43 -9.06 13.26
N CYS A 436 -5.63 -8.62 13.59
CA CYS A 436 -6.67 -9.50 14.09
C CYS A 436 -8.04 -9.08 13.60
N THR A 437 -8.96 -10.05 13.54
CA THR A 437 -10.37 -9.84 13.26
C THR A 437 -11.21 -10.37 14.41
N ALA A 438 -12.38 -9.77 14.61
CA ALA A 438 -13.39 -10.19 15.56
C ALA A 438 -14.78 -10.08 14.94
N ARG A 439 -15.73 -10.84 15.48
CA ARG A 439 -17.13 -10.83 15.04
C ARG A 439 -18.02 -10.20 16.10
N ASP A 440 -18.61 -9.04 15.77
CA ASP A 440 -19.57 -8.37 16.64
C ASP A 440 -20.89 -9.15 16.73
N LYS A 441 -21.28 -9.51 17.96
CA LYS A 441 -22.49 -10.27 18.30
C LYS A 441 -23.55 -9.44 19.02
N LEU A 442 -23.38 -8.10 19.13
CA LEU A 442 -24.33 -7.25 19.86
C LEU A 442 -25.75 -7.29 19.28
N LEU A 443 -25.87 -7.34 17.95
CA LEU A 443 -27.15 -7.41 17.25
C LEU A 443 -27.44 -8.84 16.78
N SER A 444 -28.72 -9.23 16.77
CA SER A 444 -29.17 -10.43 16.07
C SER A 444 -29.02 -10.26 14.55
N ASP A 445 -29.16 -11.34 13.77
CA ASP A 445 -29.08 -11.22 12.30
C ASP A 445 -30.23 -10.37 11.74
N ASP A 446 -31.43 -10.50 12.29
CA ASP A 446 -32.59 -9.68 11.89
C ASP A 446 -32.38 -8.19 12.18
N GLU A 447 -31.82 -7.86 13.35
CA GLU A 447 -31.51 -6.47 13.70
C GLU A 447 -30.42 -5.88 12.81
N LEU A 448 -29.38 -6.67 12.51
CA LEU A 448 -28.28 -6.26 11.64
C LEU A 448 -28.78 -5.98 10.21
N MET A 449 -29.73 -6.78 9.72
CA MET A 449 -30.30 -6.59 8.39
C MET A 449 -31.02 -5.25 8.21
N ALA A 450 -31.49 -4.64 9.30
CA ALA A 450 -32.08 -3.31 9.25
C ALA A 450 -31.08 -2.18 8.95
N TYR A 451 -29.78 -2.48 8.89
CA TYR A 451 -28.73 -1.55 8.47
C TYR A 451 -28.32 -1.75 7.00
N ARG A 452 -29.00 -2.62 6.24
CA ARG A 452 -28.77 -2.74 4.80
C ARG A 452 -29.16 -1.44 4.09
N GLY A 453 -28.35 -1.00 3.14
CA GLY A 453 -28.67 0.15 2.29
C GLY A 453 -29.91 -0.10 1.42
N SER A 454 -30.60 0.97 1.02
CA SER A 454 -31.86 0.90 0.26
C SER A 454 -31.71 0.48 -1.21
N SER A 455 -30.48 0.45 -1.75
CA SER A 455 -30.22 0.06 -3.14
C SER A 455 -28.90 -0.70 -3.28
N ASP A 456 -28.99 -1.91 -3.84
CA ASP A 456 -27.83 -2.73 -4.21
C ASP A 456 -27.12 -2.22 -5.48
N THR A 457 -27.71 -1.28 -6.22
CA THR A 457 -27.14 -0.70 -7.45
C THR A 457 -26.57 0.72 -7.26
N ALA A 458 -26.69 1.29 -6.06
CA ALA A 458 -26.18 2.63 -5.79
C ALA A 458 -24.64 2.69 -5.86
N PRO A 459 -24.05 3.75 -6.43
CA PRO A 459 -22.60 3.92 -6.50
C PRO A 459 -21.91 4.07 -5.13
N PHE A 460 -22.70 4.22 -4.06
CA PHE A 460 -22.27 4.24 -2.66
C PHE A 460 -23.04 3.21 -1.82
N ARG A 461 -23.26 2.02 -2.37
CA ARG A 461 -23.88 0.89 -1.66
C ARG A 461 -23.23 0.68 -0.29
N VAL A 462 -24.06 0.42 0.71
CA VAL A 462 -23.62 -0.04 2.04
C VAL A 462 -24.25 -1.40 2.33
N ALA A 463 -23.48 -2.27 2.95
CA ALA A 463 -23.93 -3.60 3.34
C ALA A 463 -23.71 -3.81 4.84
N PRO A 464 -24.56 -4.62 5.51
CA PRO A 464 -24.36 -4.92 6.92
C PRO A 464 -23.03 -5.64 7.17
N SER A 465 -22.37 -5.36 8.29
CA SER A 465 -21.12 -6.01 8.67
C SER A 465 -20.99 -6.21 10.18
N ARG A 466 -20.53 -7.41 10.55
CA ARG A 466 -20.11 -7.78 11.91
C ARG A 466 -18.60 -7.67 12.10
N LEU A 467 -17.85 -7.39 11.03
CA LEU A 467 -16.40 -7.39 11.07
C LEU A 467 -15.91 -6.25 11.96
N ARG A 468 -15.07 -6.61 12.92
CA ARG A 468 -14.20 -5.70 13.66
C ARG A 468 -12.78 -6.17 13.46
N PHE A 469 -11.82 -5.26 13.49
CA PHE A 469 -10.43 -5.64 13.28
C PHE A 469 -9.48 -4.63 13.91
N ALA A 470 -8.24 -5.07 14.05
CA ALA A 470 -7.11 -4.21 14.38
C ALA A 470 -5.89 -4.57 13.55
N HIS A 471 -5.02 -3.59 13.35
CA HIS A 471 -3.76 -3.73 12.63
C HIS A 471 -2.69 -2.87 13.32
N THR A 472 -1.53 -3.46 13.61
CA THR A 472 -0.40 -2.69 14.17
C THR A 472 0.40 -2.01 13.07
N SER A 473 0.88 -0.80 13.34
CA SER A 473 2.02 -0.29 12.57
C SER A 473 3.22 -1.27 12.65
N PRO A 474 4.14 -1.27 11.68
CA PRO A 474 5.18 -2.29 11.62
C PRO A 474 6.30 -2.08 12.65
N ILE A 475 6.92 -3.18 13.06
CA ILE A 475 8.31 -3.20 13.52
C ILE A 475 9.18 -3.37 12.29
N TYR A 476 10.14 -2.48 12.07
CA TYR A 476 11.04 -2.54 10.93
C TYR A 476 12.29 -3.35 11.26
N ILE A 477 12.83 -4.03 10.26
CA ILE A 477 14.04 -4.84 10.40
C ILE A 477 14.97 -4.49 9.25
N THR A 478 16.19 -4.06 9.57
CA THR A 478 17.26 -3.92 8.60
C THR A 478 18.21 -5.10 8.67
N VAL A 479 18.72 -5.53 7.52
CA VAL A 479 19.75 -6.57 7.42
C VAL A 479 20.91 -5.97 6.64
N ASP A 480 22.10 -5.89 7.25
CA ASP A 480 23.26 -5.24 6.64
C ASP A 480 22.97 -3.78 6.24
N GLY A 481 22.24 -3.06 7.11
CA GLY A 481 21.79 -1.69 6.86
C GLY A 481 20.67 -1.53 5.81
N ARG A 482 20.19 -2.63 5.21
CA ARG A 482 19.18 -2.59 4.13
C ARG A 482 17.77 -2.72 4.66
N ASN A 483 16.85 -1.91 4.12
CA ASN A 483 15.42 -1.96 4.44
C ASN A 483 14.69 -3.04 3.65
N ALA A 484 13.38 -3.18 3.89
CA ALA A 484 12.52 -4.02 3.05
C ALA A 484 12.50 -3.51 1.61
N ALA A 485 12.75 -4.41 0.66
CA ALA A 485 12.67 -4.14 -0.78
C ALA A 485 12.13 -5.41 -1.46
N ILE A 486 10.81 -5.56 -1.47
CA ILE A 486 10.18 -6.77 -2.00
C ILE A 486 9.97 -6.61 -3.49
N GLN A 487 10.67 -7.45 -4.25
CA GLN A 487 10.78 -7.34 -5.71
C GLN A 487 9.43 -7.12 -6.40
N LYS A 488 8.42 -7.92 -6.05
CA LYS A 488 7.06 -7.79 -6.61
C LYS A 488 6.48 -6.39 -6.43
N SER A 489 6.56 -5.83 -5.22
CA SER A 489 6.01 -4.50 -4.93
C SER A 489 6.87 -3.37 -5.52
N ILE A 490 8.18 -3.56 -5.65
CA ILE A 490 9.05 -2.62 -6.38
C ILE A 490 8.64 -2.54 -7.85
N GLU A 491 8.41 -3.68 -8.50
CA GLU A 491 7.94 -3.76 -9.90
C GLU A 491 6.54 -3.14 -10.06
N GLU A 492 5.61 -3.47 -9.15
CA GLU A 492 4.31 -2.80 -9.07
C GLU A 492 4.47 -1.27 -8.87
N GLY A 493 5.43 -0.84 -8.04
CA GLY A 493 5.73 0.57 -7.79
C GLY A 493 6.21 1.32 -9.03
N PHE A 494 7.08 0.72 -9.86
CA PHE A 494 7.48 1.34 -11.12
C PHE A 494 6.31 1.47 -12.09
N ARG A 495 5.46 0.43 -12.20
CA ARG A 495 4.23 0.50 -13.00
C ARG A 495 3.26 1.56 -12.48
N MET A 496 3.10 1.68 -11.17
CA MET A 496 2.31 2.76 -10.55
C MET A 496 2.85 4.15 -10.91
N LEU A 497 4.16 4.39 -10.81
CA LEU A 497 4.78 5.67 -11.14
C LEU A 497 4.61 6.04 -12.62
N GLU A 498 4.62 5.06 -13.51
CA GLU A 498 4.34 5.24 -14.92
C GLU A 498 2.88 5.63 -15.19
N ARG A 499 1.93 4.85 -14.67
CA ARG A 499 0.51 5.16 -14.80
C ARG A 499 0.16 6.52 -14.17
N PHE A 500 0.82 6.85 -13.06
CA PHE A 500 0.67 8.16 -12.43
C PHE A 500 1.22 9.30 -13.29
N GLU A 501 2.34 9.10 -13.99
CA GLU A 501 2.86 10.10 -14.93
C GLU A 501 1.89 10.38 -16.08
N GLU A 502 1.30 9.33 -16.66
CA GLU A 502 0.24 9.47 -17.67
C GLU A 502 -0.98 10.22 -17.15
N PHE A 503 -1.43 9.87 -15.94
CA PHE A 503 -2.54 10.55 -15.26
C PHE A 503 -2.22 12.03 -15.00
N SER A 504 -1.01 12.31 -14.50
CA SER A 504 -0.55 13.67 -14.18
C SER A 504 -0.49 14.55 -15.42
N ARG A 505 0.01 14.07 -16.56
CA ARG A 505 0.07 14.85 -17.81
C ARG A 505 -1.30 15.31 -18.29
N LYS A 506 -2.35 14.54 -18.00
CA LYS A 506 -3.74 14.84 -18.38
C LYS A 506 -4.47 15.72 -17.37
N THR A 507 -4.04 15.71 -16.11
CA THR A 507 -4.82 16.25 -14.98
C THR A 507 -4.21 17.53 -14.39
N ALA A 508 -2.88 17.66 -14.38
CA ALA A 508 -2.22 18.86 -13.85
C ALA A 508 -2.41 20.05 -14.79
N ASP A 509 -2.78 21.20 -14.21
CA ASP A 509 -2.74 22.48 -14.92
C ASP A 509 -1.30 22.77 -15.40
N ALA A 510 -1.16 23.47 -16.53
CA ALA A 510 0.12 23.68 -17.21
C ALA A 510 1.24 24.20 -16.29
N GLN A 511 0.92 25.09 -15.35
CA GLN A 511 1.88 25.66 -14.40
C GLN A 511 2.47 24.63 -13.43
N TYR A 512 1.80 23.50 -13.18
CA TYR A 512 2.25 22.45 -12.25
C TYR A 512 2.94 21.27 -12.95
N GLN A 513 2.82 21.15 -14.29
CA GLN A 513 3.31 19.99 -15.03
C GLN A 513 4.82 19.77 -14.91
N GLN A 514 5.62 20.84 -15.01
CA GLN A 514 7.08 20.75 -14.92
C GLN A 514 7.53 20.25 -13.53
N ASN A 515 6.96 20.83 -12.48
CA ASN A 515 7.26 20.43 -11.09
C ASN A 515 6.85 18.99 -10.83
N MET A 516 5.68 18.58 -11.31
CA MET A 516 5.19 17.22 -11.13
C MET A 516 6.05 16.19 -11.88
N THR A 517 6.48 16.51 -13.10
CA THR A 517 7.40 15.66 -13.89
C THR A 517 8.74 15.48 -13.16
N ALA A 518 9.30 16.57 -12.63
CA ALA A 518 10.53 16.51 -11.85
C ALA A 518 10.36 15.68 -10.57
N ALA A 519 9.24 15.84 -9.86
CA ALA A 519 8.91 15.08 -8.66
C ALA A 519 8.74 13.57 -8.94
N ILE A 520 8.08 13.18 -10.04
CA ILE A 520 7.95 11.77 -10.44
C ILE A 520 9.32 11.15 -10.74
N ARG A 521 10.20 11.90 -11.42
CA ARG A 521 11.58 11.46 -11.68
C ARG A 521 12.36 11.24 -10.39
N THR A 522 12.26 12.15 -9.42
CA THR A 522 12.88 11.98 -8.09
C THR A 522 12.28 10.79 -7.34
N ALA A 523 10.95 10.61 -7.39
CA ALA A 523 10.29 9.45 -6.79
C ALA A 523 10.80 8.13 -7.41
N ARG A 524 10.98 8.07 -8.74
CA ARG A 524 11.61 6.91 -9.41
C ARG A 524 13.02 6.67 -8.89
N GLN A 525 13.84 7.72 -8.75
CA GLN A 525 15.19 7.59 -8.20
C GLN A 525 15.19 7.03 -6.77
N HIS A 526 14.27 7.49 -5.91
CA HIS A 526 14.13 6.95 -4.56
C HIS A 526 13.67 5.49 -4.57
N LEU A 527 12.72 5.12 -5.42
CA LEU A 527 12.29 3.73 -5.58
C LEU A 527 13.44 2.84 -6.09
N HIS A 528 14.25 3.34 -7.04
CA HIS A 528 15.47 2.67 -7.50
C HIS A 528 16.49 2.51 -6.37
N ALA A 529 16.70 3.52 -5.54
CA ALA A 529 17.62 3.44 -4.41
C ALA A 529 17.18 2.36 -3.41
N HIS A 530 15.87 2.23 -3.15
CA HIS A 530 15.34 1.13 -2.35
C HIS A 530 15.53 -0.24 -3.04
N ALA A 531 15.31 -0.32 -4.36
CA ALA A 531 15.50 -1.55 -5.14
C ALA A 531 16.97 -2.00 -5.27
N GLY A 532 17.89 -1.03 -5.34
CA GLY A 532 19.34 -1.23 -5.53
C GLY A 532 20.09 -1.66 -4.27
N GLN A 533 19.43 -1.69 -3.11
CA GLN A 533 19.93 -2.33 -1.89
C GLN A 533 19.82 -3.87 -2.01
N ARG A 534 20.50 -4.48 -3.00
CA ARG A 534 20.81 -5.92 -2.98
C ARG A 534 22.08 -6.15 -2.14
N ALA A 535 22.19 -7.32 -1.51
CA ALA A 535 23.47 -7.82 -1.04
C ALA A 535 24.44 -7.87 -2.22
N SER A 536 25.58 -7.19 -2.09
CA SER A 536 26.67 -7.20 -3.08
C SER A 536 27.18 -8.60 -3.40
N ASP A 537 26.81 -9.59 -2.59
CA ASP A 537 27.29 -10.97 -2.61
C ASP A 537 26.41 -11.90 -3.46
N ASP A 538 25.18 -11.50 -3.81
CA ASP A 538 24.25 -12.33 -4.61
C ASP A 538 24.19 -11.93 -6.10
N ILE A 539 24.86 -10.84 -6.48
CA ILE A 539 24.94 -10.43 -7.89
C ILE A 539 26.14 -11.14 -8.52
N VAL A 540 25.87 -11.99 -9.52
CA VAL A 540 26.92 -12.61 -10.33
C VAL A 540 27.81 -11.50 -10.89
N SER A 541 29.12 -11.60 -10.67
CA SER A 541 30.07 -10.56 -11.06
C SER A 541 31.24 -11.12 -11.84
N HIS A 542 31.72 -10.34 -12.81
CA HIS A 542 32.88 -10.68 -13.63
C HIS A 542 33.77 -9.45 -13.84
N THR A 543 35.08 -9.64 -13.90
CA THR A 543 36.04 -8.57 -14.20
C THR A 543 36.39 -8.63 -15.68
N VAL A 544 36.15 -7.54 -16.41
CA VAL A 544 36.44 -7.42 -17.84
C VAL A 544 37.84 -6.84 -17.99
N HIS A 545 38.77 -7.69 -18.43
CA HIS A 545 40.17 -7.33 -18.60
C HIS A 545 40.45 -6.68 -19.95
N ARG A 546 41.51 -5.85 -20.01
CA ARG A 546 42.00 -5.34 -21.28
C ARG A 546 42.51 -6.47 -22.16
N ALA A 547 42.25 -6.36 -23.47
CA ALA A 547 42.83 -7.27 -24.45
C ALA A 547 44.36 -7.12 -24.48
N ASN A 548 45.10 -8.23 -24.34
CA ASN A 548 46.57 -8.26 -24.33
C ASN A 548 47.19 -8.51 -25.72
N SER A 549 46.36 -8.75 -26.73
CA SER A 549 46.73 -8.83 -28.15
C SER A 549 45.60 -8.23 -29.01
N GLU A 550 45.89 -7.95 -30.28
CA GLU A 550 44.84 -7.61 -31.25
C GLU A 550 43.82 -8.75 -31.34
N ILE A 551 42.54 -8.38 -31.47
CA ILE A 551 41.41 -9.31 -31.65
C ILE A 551 40.85 -9.08 -33.05
N LYS A 552 40.84 -10.12 -33.86
CA LYS A 552 40.32 -10.07 -35.22
C LYS A 552 38.95 -10.77 -35.23
N ILE A 553 37.90 -9.99 -35.47
CA ILE A 553 36.53 -10.50 -35.52
C ILE A 553 36.34 -11.42 -36.75
N ASP A 554 36.62 -12.71 -36.60
CA ASP A 554 36.47 -13.73 -37.63
C ASP A 554 35.75 -15.01 -37.17
N GLY A 555 35.23 -14.98 -35.93
CA GLY A 555 34.38 -16.04 -35.38
C GLY A 555 35.19 -17.24 -34.91
N ARG A 556 36.49 -17.06 -34.67
CA ARG A 556 37.41 -18.07 -34.12
C ARG A 556 38.09 -17.47 -32.91
N LEU A 557 38.14 -18.22 -31.79
CA LEU A 557 38.69 -17.70 -30.53
C LEU A 557 40.15 -18.12 -30.34
N ASN A 558 40.98 -18.04 -31.38
CA ASN A 558 42.36 -18.58 -31.36
C ASN A 558 43.42 -17.53 -30.97
N GLU A 559 43.04 -16.26 -30.82
CA GLU A 559 43.90 -15.19 -30.36
C GLU A 559 44.33 -15.38 -28.91
N THR A 560 45.56 -14.95 -28.59
CA THR A 560 46.11 -14.97 -27.23
C THR A 560 45.19 -14.29 -26.22
N ALA A 561 44.57 -13.17 -26.59
CA ALA A 561 43.61 -12.47 -25.73
C ALA A 561 42.42 -13.36 -25.32
N TRP A 562 41.82 -14.10 -26.26
CA TRP A 562 40.72 -15.01 -25.95
C TRP A 562 41.15 -16.24 -25.17
N GLN A 563 42.35 -16.77 -25.45
CA GLN A 563 42.88 -17.94 -24.75
C GLN A 563 43.25 -17.62 -23.29
N SER A 564 43.72 -16.40 -23.02
CA SER A 564 44.17 -15.97 -21.68
C SER A 564 43.05 -15.42 -20.79
N THR A 565 41.89 -15.03 -21.32
CA THR A 565 40.77 -14.51 -20.51
C THR A 565 39.85 -15.61 -19.96
N ASP A 566 39.29 -15.38 -18.77
CA ASP A 566 38.32 -16.28 -18.15
C ASP A 566 36.97 -16.20 -18.84
N ALA A 567 36.24 -17.31 -18.80
CA ALA A 567 34.82 -17.28 -19.09
C ALA A 567 34.05 -16.54 -17.97
N VAL A 568 32.90 -15.99 -18.30
CA VAL A 568 32.03 -15.30 -17.34
C VAL A 568 31.42 -16.24 -16.28
N GLY A 569 31.44 -17.55 -16.53
CA GLY A 569 30.79 -18.59 -15.75
C GLY A 569 29.79 -19.38 -16.61
N ASP A 570 29.12 -20.34 -15.99
CA ASP A 570 28.13 -21.19 -16.64
C ASP A 570 26.85 -20.42 -16.98
N PHE A 571 26.21 -20.80 -18.08
CA PHE A 571 24.86 -20.34 -18.37
C PHE A 571 23.85 -21.18 -17.61
N HIS A 572 22.93 -20.50 -16.95
CA HIS A 572 21.83 -21.09 -16.20
C HIS A 572 20.58 -21.15 -17.07
N PHE A 573 19.71 -22.13 -16.82
CA PHE A 573 18.47 -22.35 -17.59
C PHE A 573 17.23 -22.19 -16.69
N PRO A 574 16.82 -20.95 -16.34
CA PRO A 574 15.76 -20.72 -15.35
C PRO A 574 14.40 -21.29 -15.76
N TRP A 575 14.19 -21.45 -17.08
CA TRP A 575 12.90 -21.84 -17.65
C TRP A 575 12.92 -23.21 -18.34
N TRP A 576 13.93 -24.03 -18.07
CA TRP A 576 14.06 -25.35 -18.69
C TRP A 576 12.89 -26.27 -18.32
N LYS A 577 12.33 -26.95 -19.33
CA LYS A 577 11.23 -27.90 -19.17
C LYS A 577 11.54 -29.30 -19.69
N ALA A 578 12.25 -29.38 -20.82
CA ALA A 578 12.61 -30.62 -21.50
C ALA A 578 13.77 -30.35 -22.48
N GLY A 579 14.29 -31.40 -23.13
CA GLY A 579 15.41 -31.29 -24.08
C GLY A 579 16.78 -31.24 -23.41
N ARG A 580 17.85 -31.29 -24.21
CA ARG A 580 19.22 -31.17 -23.70
C ARG A 580 19.48 -29.71 -23.34
N LYS A 581 20.06 -29.48 -22.15
CA LYS A 581 20.64 -28.18 -21.76
C LYS A 581 21.98 -28.05 -22.45
N GLU A 582 22.03 -27.28 -23.52
CA GLU A 582 23.23 -27.12 -24.29
C GLU A 582 23.97 -25.87 -23.80
N GLN A 583 25.15 -26.08 -23.21
CA GLN A 583 25.85 -25.01 -22.50
C GLN A 583 26.39 -23.93 -23.43
N THR A 584 26.56 -22.73 -22.86
CA THR A 584 27.20 -21.59 -23.51
C THR A 584 28.35 -21.11 -22.66
N VAL A 585 29.51 -20.95 -23.29
CA VAL A 585 30.70 -20.32 -22.70
C VAL A 585 30.82 -18.93 -23.31
N ALA A 586 30.73 -17.89 -22.48
CA ALA A 586 30.94 -16.52 -22.92
C ALA A 586 32.19 -15.89 -22.31
N LYS A 587 32.84 -15.00 -23.06
CA LYS A 587 34.05 -14.27 -22.65
C LYS A 587 33.89 -12.78 -22.97
N LEU A 588 34.47 -11.93 -22.14
CA LEU A 588 34.46 -10.47 -22.30
C LEU A 588 35.87 -9.90 -22.21
N LEU A 589 36.17 -8.94 -23.07
CA LEU A 589 37.40 -8.16 -23.07
C LEU A 589 37.10 -6.71 -23.47
N TRP A 590 38.04 -5.78 -23.27
CA TRP A 590 37.89 -4.41 -23.73
C TRP A 590 39.22 -3.75 -24.14
N ASN A 591 39.13 -2.64 -24.87
CA ASN A 591 40.23 -1.71 -25.09
C ASN A 591 39.71 -0.27 -25.13
N ASP A 592 40.48 0.68 -25.65
CA ASP A 592 40.08 2.09 -25.72
C ASP A 592 38.89 2.38 -26.66
N GLU A 593 38.51 1.42 -27.51
CA GLU A 593 37.50 1.64 -28.55
C GLU A 593 36.31 0.68 -28.45
N TYR A 594 36.52 -0.58 -28.07
CA TYR A 594 35.51 -1.64 -28.13
C TYR A 594 35.33 -2.39 -26.81
N LEU A 595 34.07 -2.74 -26.53
CA LEU A 595 33.74 -3.93 -25.76
C LEU A 595 33.76 -5.15 -26.70
N TYR A 596 34.56 -6.14 -26.38
CA TYR A 596 34.61 -7.41 -27.09
C TYR A 596 33.81 -8.47 -26.34
N VAL A 597 33.00 -9.23 -27.08
CA VAL A 597 32.23 -10.34 -26.56
C VAL A 597 32.40 -11.56 -27.46
N ALA A 598 32.56 -12.72 -26.86
CA ALA A 598 32.60 -14.00 -27.55
C ALA A 598 31.66 -15.00 -26.88
N PHE A 599 31.03 -15.84 -27.69
CA PHE A 599 30.17 -16.93 -27.29
C PHE A 599 30.60 -18.21 -28.00
N ARG A 600 30.71 -19.31 -27.28
CA ARG A 600 30.75 -20.66 -27.83
C ARG A 600 29.55 -21.41 -27.29
N CYS A 601 28.64 -21.80 -28.18
CA CYS A 601 27.40 -22.47 -27.86
C CYS A 601 27.50 -23.92 -28.29
N GLU A 602 27.38 -24.87 -27.35
CA GLU A 602 27.08 -26.26 -27.74
C GLU A 602 25.71 -26.26 -28.41
N ASP A 603 25.56 -26.98 -29.51
CA ASP A 603 24.29 -27.06 -30.21
C ASP A 603 24.29 -28.26 -31.15
N ALA A 604 23.25 -29.08 -31.07
CA ALA A 604 23.11 -30.26 -31.91
C ALA A 604 22.40 -29.99 -33.24
N HIS A 605 21.69 -28.85 -33.35
CA HIS A 605 20.83 -28.52 -34.50
C HIS A 605 20.80 -27.01 -34.72
N VAL A 606 21.88 -26.48 -35.31
CA VAL A 606 22.11 -25.06 -35.50
C VAL A 606 21.23 -24.51 -36.63
N TRP A 607 20.38 -23.54 -36.29
CA TRP A 607 19.39 -23.00 -37.20
C TRP A 607 19.37 -21.47 -37.24
N ALA A 608 19.33 -20.87 -38.43
CA ALA A 608 19.03 -19.47 -38.63
C ALA A 608 18.42 -19.15 -39.99
N GLU A 609 17.28 -18.46 -39.96
CA GLU A 609 16.54 -17.99 -41.14
C GLU A 609 16.71 -16.48 -41.38
N GLN A 610 16.94 -15.71 -40.32
CA GLN A 610 16.96 -14.26 -40.42
C GLN A 610 18.26 -13.76 -41.10
N THR A 611 18.09 -12.96 -42.16
CA THR A 611 19.21 -12.44 -42.98
C THR A 611 19.36 -10.92 -42.96
N GLU A 612 18.39 -10.20 -42.39
CA GLU A 612 18.33 -8.73 -42.41
C GLU A 612 18.51 -8.13 -41.01
N ARG A 613 19.23 -7.02 -40.89
CA ARG A 613 19.38 -6.29 -39.63
C ARG A 613 18.00 -5.90 -39.07
N ASP A 614 17.87 -5.94 -37.74
CA ASP A 614 16.64 -5.63 -36.99
C ASP A 614 15.45 -6.56 -37.25
N SER A 615 15.67 -7.66 -37.96
CA SER A 615 14.72 -8.77 -38.04
C SER A 615 14.60 -9.51 -36.69
N PRO A 616 13.57 -10.36 -36.49
CA PRO A 616 13.37 -11.16 -35.28
C PRO A 616 14.44 -12.26 -35.03
N VAL A 617 15.71 -11.89 -34.98
CA VAL A 617 16.88 -12.79 -34.83
C VAL A 617 16.78 -13.68 -33.59
N TYR A 618 16.07 -13.26 -32.54
CA TYR A 618 15.75 -14.05 -31.35
C TYR A 618 14.94 -15.34 -31.62
N ARG A 619 14.44 -15.56 -32.85
CA ARG A 619 13.78 -16.80 -33.26
C ARG A 619 14.75 -17.85 -33.81
N ASP A 620 15.94 -17.43 -34.22
CA ASP A 620 17.03 -18.30 -34.66
C ASP A 620 17.88 -18.73 -33.46
N ASP A 621 18.94 -19.52 -33.67
CA ASP A 621 19.99 -19.67 -32.67
C ASP A 621 20.72 -18.35 -32.47
N CYS A 622 20.49 -17.78 -31.29
CA CYS A 622 20.80 -16.39 -30.98
C CYS A 622 21.48 -16.24 -29.62
N VAL A 623 22.42 -15.31 -29.56
CA VAL A 623 23.04 -14.82 -28.32
C VAL A 623 22.83 -13.32 -28.19
N GLU A 624 22.68 -12.85 -26.96
CA GLU A 624 22.35 -11.44 -26.69
C GLU A 624 23.31 -10.83 -25.67
N VAL A 625 23.60 -9.54 -25.87
CA VAL A 625 24.25 -8.69 -24.87
C VAL A 625 23.27 -7.61 -24.46
N PHE A 626 22.85 -7.63 -23.21
CA PHE A 626 22.05 -6.59 -22.60
C PHE A 626 22.94 -5.79 -21.65
N THR A 627 23.04 -4.47 -21.80
CA THR A 627 23.96 -3.66 -20.99
C THR A 627 23.33 -2.34 -20.53
N ALA A 628 23.39 -2.08 -19.22
CA ALA A 628 23.13 -0.80 -18.58
C ALA A 628 24.50 -0.19 -18.21
N PRO A 629 25.05 0.72 -19.04
CA PRO A 629 26.43 1.17 -18.94
C PRO A 629 26.68 2.21 -17.84
N ASN A 630 25.71 2.38 -16.93
CA ASN A 630 25.78 3.31 -15.82
C ASN A 630 25.12 2.68 -14.60
N ALA A 631 25.93 2.36 -13.59
CA ALA A 631 25.44 1.72 -12.36
C ALA A 631 24.39 2.54 -11.61
N ALA A 632 24.33 3.87 -11.81
CA ALA A 632 23.29 4.73 -11.24
C ALA A 632 21.96 4.70 -12.02
N GLN A 633 21.94 4.10 -13.21
CA GLN A 633 20.77 3.98 -14.09
C GLN A 633 20.57 2.54 -14.60
N PRO A 634 20.41 1.53 -13.73
CA PRO A 634 20.41 0.12 -14.14
C PRO A 634 19.25 -0.29 -15.07
N PHE A 635 18.20 0.52 -15.17
CA PHE A 635 17.05 0.30 -16.07
C PHE A 635 17.13 1.10 -17.37
N ASN A 636 18.17 1.92 -17.56
CA ASN A 636 18.49 2.57 -18.83
C ASN A 636 19.53 1.70 -19.53
N TYR A 637 19.07 0.83 -20.42
CA TYR A 637 19.90 -0.24 -20.98
C TYR A 637 19.71 -0.40 -22.47
N PHE A 638 20.65 -1.09 -23.08
CA PHE A 638 20.70 -1.43 -24.49
C PHE A 638 20.67 -2.94 -24.64
N ASN A 639 20.11 -3.45 -25.74
CA ASN A 639 20.29 -4.83 -26.14
C ASN A 639 20.83 -4.90 -27.57
N ILE A 640 21.72 -5.87 -27.79
CA ILE A 640 22.21 -6.30 -29.10
C ILE A 640 22.01 -7.82 -29.14
N GLU A 641 21.11 -8.27 -30.01
CA GLU A 641 20.73 -9.67 -30.21
C GLU A 641 21.34 -10.14 -31.52
N MET A 642 22.05 -11.26 -31.56
CA MET A 642 22.85 -11.68 -32.71
C MET A 642 22.60 -13.16 -33.00
N ASN A 643 22.17 -13.49 -34.23
CA ASN A 643 22.03 -14.88 -34.64
C ASN A 643 23.37 -15.47 -35.15
N VAL A 644 23.41 -16.78 -35.32
CA VAL A 644 24.59 -17.51 -35.82
C VAL A 644 25.05 -17.11 -37.24
N ARG A 645 24.26 -16.33 -38.00
CA ARG A 645 24.69 -15.76 -39.30
C ARG A 645 25.38 -14.41 -39.16
N GLY A 646 25.52 -13.88 -37.94
CA GLY A 646 26.05 -12.55 -37.67
C GLY A 646 25.07 -11.41 -37.98
N VAL A 647 23.79 -11.73 -38.16
CA VAL A 647 22.72 -10.74 -38.30
C VAL A 647 22.26 -10.33 -36.92
N PHE A 648 21.98 -9.05 -36.71
CA PHE A 648 21.66 -8.55 -35.39
C PHE A 648 20.50 -7.55 -35.37
N LEU A 649 19.88 -7.46 -34.20
CA LEU A 649 18.89 -6.46 -33.82
C LEU A 649 19.46 -5.66 -32.65
N ASP A 650 19.25 -4.35 -32.66
CA ASP A 650 19.64 -3.49 -31.55
C ASP A 650 18.54 -2.52 -31.10
N ARG A 651 18.49 -2.25 -29.78
CA ARG A 651 17.54 -1.28 -29.21
C ARG A 651 18.11 -0.61 -27.97
N HIS A 652 17.62 0.61 -27.72
CA HIS A 652 17.84 1.35 -26.49
C HIS A 652 16.52 1.45 -25.71
N HIS A 653 16.61 1.27 -24.38
CA HIS A 653 15.48 1.29 -23.45
C HIS A 653 15.72 2.32 -22.34
N PRO A 654 15.61 3.63 -22.63
CA PRO A 654 15.88 4.69 -21.64
C PRO A 654 14.87 4.74 -20.49
N HIS A 655 13.73 4.08 -20.65
CA HIS A 655 12.63 4.04 -19.69
C HIS A 655 12.35 2.66 -19.13
N GLY A 656 13.26 1.69 -19.33
CA GLY A 656 13.07 0.32 -18.89
C GLY A 656 12.26 -0.53 -19.89
N PRO A 657 11.91 -1.77 -19.49
CA PRO A 657 11.28 -2.75 -20.39
C PRO A 657 9.86 -2.35 -20.82
N GLY A 658 9.46 -2.76 -22.03
CA GLY A 658 8.09 -2.57 -22.54
C GLY A 658 7.78 -1.16 -23.09
N LYS A 659 8.74 -0.24 -23.10
CA LYS A 659 8.61 1.11 -23.66
C LYS A 659 9.47 1.25 -24.93
N ALA A 660 8.86 0.94 -26.08
CA ALA A 660 9.54 1.13 -27.35
C ALA A 660 9.70 2.62 -27.68
N GLU A 661 10.91 3.04 -28.06
CA GLU A 661 11.13 4.29 -28.76
C GLU A 661 10.98 4.09 -30.27
N ILE A 662 10.37 5.07 -30.95
CA ILE A 662 10.22 5.10 -32.41
C ILE A 662 10.62 6.50 -32.89
N PRO A 663 11.65 6.65 -33.75
CA PRO A 663 12.54 5.60 -34.25
C PRO A 663 13.52 5.11 -33.16
N ASN A 664 13.81 3.82 -33.14
CA ASN A 664 14.71 3.24 -32.14
C ASN A 664 16.20 3.49 -32.51
N TRP A 665 17.05 3.39 -31.51
CA TRP A 665 18.50 3.45 -31.60
C TRP A 665 19.05 2.41 -32.57
N ASN A 666 20.14 2.76 -33.26
CA ASN A 666 20.83 1.93 -34.25
C ASN A 666 22.34 2.01 -34.00
N ALA A 667 22.93 0.94 -33.48
CA ALA A 667 24.36 0.89 -33.16
C ALA A 667 25.21 1.04 -34.43
N LYS A 668 26.32 1.77 -34.30
CA LYS A 668 27.29 2.04 -35.36
C LYS A 668 28.57 1.27 -35.10
N GLY A 669 29.20 0.78 -36.17
CA GLY A 669 30.53 0.16 -36.12
C GLY A 669 30.60 -1.20 -35.41
N VAL A 670 29.46 -1.83 -35.09
CA VAL A 670 29.42 -3.21 -34.57
C VAL A 670 29.92 -4.16 -35.66
N LYS A 671 30.89 -5.01 -35.33
CA LYS A 671 31.39 -6.09 -36.20
C LYS A 671 31.07 -7.41 -35.55
N ILE A 672 30.57 -8.37 -36.33
CA ILE A 672 30.18 -9.70 -35.87
C ILE A 672 30.71 -10.73 -36.87
N ALA A 673 31.26 -11.82 -36.37
CA ALA A 673 31.61 -12.99 -37.17
C ALA A 673 31.24 -14.26 -36.41
N ALA A 674 30.90 -15.30 -37.14
CA ALA A 674 30.48 -16.57 -36.56
C ALA A 674 31.00 -17.75 -37.38
N THR A 675 31.24 -18.87 -36.70
CA THR A 675 31.60 -20.14 -37.33
C THR A 675 30.74 -21.26 -36.75
N VAL A 676 30.36 -22.22 -37.59
CA VAL A 676 29.59 -23.40 -37.20
C VAL A 676 30.49 -24.63 -37.33
N ASP A 677 30.53 -25.44 -36.28
CA ASP A 677 31.15 -26.76 -36.27
C ASP A 677 30.07 -27.82 -36.53
N GLY A 678 29.67 -27.91 -37.80
CA GLY A 678 28.46 -28.62 -38.23
C GLY A 678 27.90 -28.08 -39.56
N THR A 679 26.62 -28.34 -39.82
CA THR A 679 25.88 -27.95 -41.02
C THR A 679 24.72 -27.02 -40.65
N LEU A 680 24.87 -25.72 -40.92
CA LEU A 680 23.81 -24.75 -40.68
C LEU A 680 22.53 -25.10 -41.45
N ASN A 681 21.40 -25.12 -40.75
CA ASN A 681 20.05 -25.39 -41.28
C ASN A 681 19.83 -26.83 -41.80
N ASP A 682 20.48 -27.84 -41.23
CA ASP A 682 20.23 -29.25 -41.54
C ASP A 682 19.98 -30.11 -40.29
N ASP A 683 18.71 -30.20 -39.86
CA ASP A 683 18.33 -31.02 -38.70
C ASP A 683 18.43 -32.55 -38.97
N ALA A 684 18.84 -32.98 -40.17
CA ALA A 684 19.03 -34.40 -40.49
C ALA A 684 20.38 -34.95 -39.98
N ASP A 685 21.36 -34.08 -39.72
CA ASP A 685 22.62 -34.45 -39.09
C ASP A 685 22.68 -34.00 -37.61
N THR A 686 23.89 -33.95 -37.04
CA THR A 686 24.08 -33.53 -35.65
C THR A 686 25.32 -32.65 -35.58
N ASP A 687 25.09 -31.40 -35.22
CA ASP A 687 26.11 -30.38 -35.03
C ASP A 687 26.83 -30.57 -33.68
N ARG A 688 27.95 -29.86 -33.51
CA ARG A 688 28.68 -29.85 -32.24
C ARG A 688 28.55 -28.53 -31.50
N SER A 689 28.78 -27.43 -32.22
CA SER A 689 28.77 -26.10 -31.63
C SER A 689 28.80 -25.01 -32.70
N TRP A 690 28.53 -23.79 -32.27
CA TRP A 690 28.86 -22.60 -33.04
C TRP A 690 29.55 -21.57 -32.15
N VAL A 691 30.34 -20.70 -32.79
CA VAL A 691 31.05 -19.60 -32.16
C VAL A 691 30.56 -18.30 -32.76
N LEU A 692 30.31 -17.30 -31.92
CA LEU A 692 30.07 -15.93 -32.34
C LEU A 692 31.01 -15.00 -31.59
N GLU A 693 31.56 -14.05 -32.33
CA GLU A 693 32.51 -13.08 -31.84
C GLU A 693 32.07 -11.69 -32.32
N ALA A 694 32.09 -10.70 -31.43
CA ALA A 694 31.69 -9.34 -31.78
C ALA A 694 32.55 -8.26 -31.09
N SER A 695 32.73 -7.14 -31.80
CA SER A 695 33.28 -5.90 -31.25
C SER A 695 32.22 -4.81 -31.29
N ILE A 696 31.94 -4.20 -30.13
CA ILE A 696 30.92 -3.18 -29.95
C ILE A 696 31.61 -1.86 -29.55
N PRO A 697 31.62 -0.82 -30.41
CA PRO A 697 32.28 0.45 -30.07
C PRO A 697 31.64 1.11 -28.85
N PHE A 698 32.45 1.63 -27.92
CA PHE A 698 31.93 2.31 -26.72
C PHE A 698 31.17 3.61 -27.02
N ALA A 699 31.45 4.25 -28.16
CA ALA A 699 30.73 5.44 -28.64
C ALA A 699 29.20 5.23 -28.71
N ASN A 700 28.76 3.97 -28.89
CA ASN A 700 27.35 3.58 -28.88
C ASN A 700 26.63 3.83 -27.54
N PHE A 701 27.38 3.96 -26.45
CA PHE A 701 26.86 4.06 -25.08
C PHE A 701 27.06 5.44 -24.44
N GLU A 702 27.66 6.41 -25.14
CA GLU A 702 28.03 7.73 -24.62
C GLU A 702 26.86 8.52 -24.00
N SER A 703 25.63 8.32 -24.49
CA SER A 703 24.44 9.01 -23.99
C SER A 703 24.01 8.59 -22.58
N VAL A 704 24.51 7.45 -22.09
CA VAL A 704 24.09 6.86 -20.81
C VAL A 704 25.28 6.56 -19.90
N ALA A 705 26.38 6.06 -20.49
CA ALA A 705 27.55 5.60 -19.76
C ALA A 705 28.15 6.70 -18.88
N GLN A 706 28.66 6.32 -17.70
CA GLN A 706 29.42 7.27 -16.87
C GLN A 706 30.72 7.70 -17.58
N HIS A 707 31.39 6.74 -18.23
CA HIS A 707 32.52 6.97 -19.12
C HIS A 707 32.40 6.04 -20.33
N ALA A 708 32.74 6.55 -21.52
CA ALA A 708 32.83 5.80 -22.77
C ALA A 708 34.08 6.31 -23.54
N PRO A 709 35.16 5.50 -23.64
CA PRO A 709 35.32 4.16 -23.07
C PRO A 709 35.29 4.17 -21.53
N PRO A 710 34.96 3.03 -20.90
CA PRO A 710 35.05 2.84 -19.45
C PRO A 710 36.46 3.14 -18.92
N LYS A 711 36.55 3.48 -17.64
CA LYS A 711 37.81 3.54 -16.88
C LYS A 711 37.94 2.31 -15.99
N ALA A 712 39.17 1.95 -15.61
CA ALA A 712 39.36 0.90 -14.61
C ALA A 712 38.59 1.23 -13.31
N GLY A 713 37.85 0.24 -12.83
CA GLY A 713 36.94 0.35 -11.68
C GLY A 713 35.51 0.74 -12.04
N ASP A 714 35.24 1.18 -13.28
CA ASP A 714 33.87 1.42 -13.71
C ASP A 714 33.05 0.13 -13.64
N VAL A 715 31.79 0.29 -13.23
CA VAL A 715 30.84 -0.80 -13.05
C VAL A 715 29.68 -0.63 -13.99
N TRP A 716 29.45 -1.65 -14.82
CA TRP A 716 28.25 -1.76 -15.65
C TRP A 716 27.41 -2.94 -15.18
N TYR A 717 26.09 -2.84 -15.34
CA TYR A 717 25.21 -4.00 -15.19
C TYR A 717 24.93 -4.57 -16.57
N LEU A 718 25.19 -5.86 -16.79
CA LEU A 718 24.90 -6.50 -18.07
C LEU A 718 24.42 -7.93 -17.88
N ASN A 719 23.74 -8.47 -18.88
CA ASN A 719 23.47 -9.90 -18.97
C ASN A 719 23.85 -10.42 -20.36
N LEU A 720 24.23 -11.70 -20.38
CA LEU A 720 24.53 -12.44 -21.58
C LEU A 720 23.52 -13.57 -21.66
N ASN A 721 22.81 -13.66 -22.79
CA ASN A 721 21.70 -14.59 -22.95
C ASN A 721 21.94 -15.50 -24.17
N ARG A 722 21.37 -16.71 -24.13
CA ARG A 722 21.19 -17.58 -25.30
C ARG A 722 19.72 -17.93 -25.42
N LEU A 723 19.17 -17.75 -26.62
CA LEU A 723 17.79 -18.07 -26.91
C LEU A 723 17.55 -18.55 -28.34
N GLY A 724 16.38 -19.15 -28.54
CA GLY A 724 15.91 -19.60 -29.85
C GLY A 724 16.48 -20.97 -30.21
N GLY A 725 16.53 -21.28 -31.50
CA GLY A 725 16.79 -22.61 -32.04
C GLY A 725 15.50 -23.33 -32.43
N LYS A 726 15.54 -24.10 -33.52
CA LYS A 726 14.34 -24.72 -34.13
C LYS A 726 13.95 -26.04 -33.48
N THR A 727 14.91 -26.95 -33.34
CA THR A 727 14.65 -28.32 -32.84
C THR A 727 14.78 -28.42 -31.32
N ASN A 728 15.75 -27.73 -30.72
CA ASN A 728 15.96 -27.71 -29.27
C ASN A 728 16.06 -26.27 -28.75
N PRO A 729 14.95 -25.52 -28.62
CA PRO A 729 15.00 -24.13 -28.22
C PRO A 729 15.71 -23.94 -26.87
N GLN A 730 16.79 -23.18 -26.84
CA GLN A 730 17.49 -22.84 -25.61
C GLN A 730 16.91 -21.56 -25.00
N TYR A 731 16.91 -21.47 -23.67
CA TYR A 731 16.62 -20.22 -22.95
C TYR A 731 17.51 -20.20 -21.71
N SER A 732 18.67 -19.56 -21.83
CA SER A 732 19.68 -19.53 -20.78
C SER A 732 20.35 -18.18 -20.64
N GLN A 733 20.90 -17.93 -19.46
CA GLN A 733 21.47 -16.63 -19.08
C GLN A 733 22.70 -16.83 -18.19
N TRP A 734 23.68 -15.94 -18.33
CA TRP A 734 24.80 -15.84 -17.40
C TRP A 734 24.33 -15.45 -15.99
N SER A 735 23.57 -14.34 -15.87
CA SER A 735 22.93 -13.95 -14.62
C SER A 735 21.45 -14.36 -14.66
N PRO A 736 21.04 -15.41 -13.91
CA PRO A 736 19.72 -16.01 -14.07
C PRO A 736 18.58 -15.10 -13.59
N GLY A 737 17.62 -14.85 -14.46
CA GLY A 737 16.34 -14.25 -14.11
C GLY A 737 15.47 -15.15 -13.21
N ARG A 738 14.47 -14.55 -12.55
CA ARG A 738 13.53 -15.25 -11.66
C ARG A 738 12.07 -15.14 -12.11
N THR A 739 11.84 -14.79 -13.36
CA THR A 739 10.50 -14.64 -13.93
C THR A 739 9.86 -16.01 -14.19
N GLU A 740 8.53 -16.09 -14.11
CA GLU A 740 7.79 -17.34 -14.32
C GLU A 740 7.92 -17.87 -15.77
N ARG A 741 8.15 -16.96 -16.72
CA ARG A 741 8.31 -17.25 -18.16
C ARG A 741 9.60 -16.61 -18.70
N PRO A 742 10.17 -17.11 -19.81
CA PRO A 742 11.31 -16.48 -20.47
C PRO A 742 11.09 -14.98 -20.67
N GLN A 743 11.92 -14.18 -20.00
CA GLN A 743 11.91 -12.73 -20.05
C GLN A 743 13.34 -12.20 -19.85
N PHE A 744 13.93 -11.72 -20.92
CA PHE A 744 15.31 -11.24 -20.96
C PHE A 744 15.43 -9.72 -20.74
N HIS A 745 14.36 -8.95 -21.03
CA HIS A 745 14.24 -7.52 -20.73
C HIS A 745 13.95 -7.30 -19.23
N ALA A 746 14.88 -7.75 -18.38
CA ALA A 746 14.75 -7.69 -16.94
C ALA A 746 16.05 -7.14 -16.30
N PRO A 747 16.33 -5.84 -16.46
CA PRO A 747 17.54 -5.18 -15.93
C PRO A 747 17.78 -5.41 -14.42
N GLN A 748 16.72 -5.69 -13.65
CA GLN A 748 16.84 -6.06 -12.23
C GLN A 748 17.61 -7.38 -11.97
N TYR A 749 17.84 -8.19 -13.01
CA TYR A 749 18.59 -9.45 -12.93
C TYR A 749 19.93 -9.39 -13.65
N PHE A 750 20.35 -8.24 -14.19
CA PHE A 750 21.67 -8.13 -14.81
C PHE A 750 22.79 -8.39 -13.80
N GLY A 751 23.82 -9.10 -14.25
CA GLY A 751 25.06 -9.30 -13.52
C GLY A 751 25.90 -8.02 -13.50
N ARG A 752 26.94 -8.01 -12.66
CA ARG A 752 27.82 -6.86 -12.47
C ARG A 752 29.16 -7.08 -13.16
N VAL A 753 29.51 -6.26 -14.14
CA VAL A 753 30.86 -6.26 -14.71
C VAL A 753 31.69 -5.09 -14.21
N ILE A 754 32.99 -5.34 -14.02
CA ILE A 754 33.96 -4.36 -13.52
C ILE A 754 35.10 -4.26 -14.52
N PHE A 755 35.35 -3.08 -15.06
CA PHE A 755 36.44 -2.88 -16.02
C PHE A 755 37.79 -2.82 -15.30
N SER A 756 38.80 -3.50 -15.84
CA SER A 756 40.16 -3.52 -15.29
C SER A 756 41.19 -3.19 -16.36
N ASP A 757 42.16 -2.32 -16.01
CA ASP A 757 43.33 -2.04 -16.85
C ASP A 757 44.41 -3.13 -16.73
N ARG A 758 44.24 -4.11 -15.83
CA ARG A 758 45.18 -5.23 -15.75
C ARG A 758 45.01 -6.10 -16.99
N LEU A 759 46.07 -6.19 -17.78
CA LEU A 759 46.26 -7.30 -18.70
C LEU A 759 46.34 -8.58 -17.88
N ARG A 760 45.70 -9.65 -18.36
CA ARG A 760 45.88 -10.96 -17.75
C ARG A 760 47.16 -11.57 -18.30
N ASP A 761 48.12 -11.80 -17.43
CA ASP A 761 49.34 -12.57 -17.75
C ASP A 761 48.97 -14.06 -17.85
N ASN A 762 49.62 -14.76 -18.79
CA ASN A 762 49.37 -16.17 -19.13
C ASN A 762 49.37 -17.13 -17.94
#